data_AF-A0A7Z9G0E8-F1
#
_entry.id   AF-A0A7Z9G0E8-F1
#
_cell.length_a   1.000
_cell.length_b   1.000
_cell.length_c   1.000
_cell.angle_alpha   90.00
_cell.angle_beta   90.00
_cell.angle_gamma   90.00
#
_symmetry.space_group_name_H-M   'P 1'
#
loop_
_entity.id
_entity.type
_entity.pdbx_description
1 polymer ?
#
loop_
_entity_poly.entity_id
_entity_poly.type
_entity_poly.pdbx_seq_one_letter_code
_entity_poly.pdbx_strand_id
1 'polypeptide(L)'
;MSTKLMSCLAGLAVAGLIIFSQIALAESVIKKGLISSKSADFSQGLFNPNKLVSIEIQMAPADWEFVRTDKRNYSWEEAASVTVNGTVLENVGIRKKGLVGSVNSEKPALKLKFDKYIEEQLAFGMERMILNNNVSDPSFIKQYLTYGLFRKAGMPAPLCNFAIVRVNGEDLGLYTNVEPIKKPFLLQHFTSSKGDLYEGTMSDFRQEWMNTFENKTKSSDKEKTRIKAITTTLALPDDRFMEEISKLVDLEAFCTYWALEVLLTHADGFTNKGNNYFVYFDPGPDKMYAIPWGVDKTFIPSSYKLPGIYTKTALPSRLYSLPQGRKMYFDALRTLLTDVWNEGAILAEINRLATQLTPVVAADLWYTTAKDWEGNPADFTTSLNLVRNFVKARRSETQRIIDNPPNWKNLLATGRKQNKGNKAGLKYNNESSGSEGNKNTTQQQVEGWINYLRTTSESQAHQAIQSQKFRALDSKVQWEILNRAKELKLNLSFEEMNIAKKLGLKELREDRKVENEPSKDEKLKALYDKMLREDPDLKEHSVTFEQLRPRLEHMLREDEAERGVEKKDAQNEQQNAATIQKKVDEFLREIPEVARDIQAQNIARENLEWMILVGETIQEREGHASGYDKARARAKHALKITLEVMRCRQTQRETSRRALRNRLPERH
;
A
#
# COMPACT_ATOMS: atom_id res chain seq x y z
N MET A 1 3.74 -31.99 57.40
CA MET A 1 4.08 -32.69 56.14
C MET A 1 5.54 -33.10 56.21
N SER A 2 5.85 -34.39 56.01
CA SER A 2 7.23 -34.89 56.16
C SER A 2 8.12 -34.45 54.99
N THR A 3 9.41 -34.26 55.25
CA THR A 3 10.45 -33.88 54.27
C THR A 3 10.54 -34.83 53.07
N LYS A 4 10.08 -36.07 53.21
CA LYS A 4 9.96 -37.04 52.09
C LYS A 4 8.83 -36.71 51.11
N LEU A 5 7.75 -36.11 51.59
CA LEU A 5 6.62 -35.71 50.73
C LEU A 5 6.96 -34.47 49.89
N MET A 6 7.70 -33.51 50.47
CA MET A 6 8.20 -32.32 49.78
C MET A 6 9.19 -32.66 48.66
N SER A 7 10.06 -33.64 48.86
CA SER A 7 11.05 -34.08 47.85
C SER A 7 10.40 -34.84 46.68
N CYS A 8 9.39 -35.67 46.95
CA CYS A 8 8.60 -36.30 45.88
C CYS A 8 7.80 -35.27 45.05
N LEU A 9 7.22 -34.24 45.69
CA LEU A 9 6.50 -33.18 44.99
C LEU A 9 7.42 -32.32 44.12
N ALA A 10 8.64 -32.02 44.59
CA ALA A 10 9.66 -31.31 43.80
C ALA A 10 10.12 -32.13 42.58
N GLY A 11 10.30 -33.45 42.74
CA GLY A 11 10.67 -34.35 41.63
C GLY A 11 9.57 -34.44 40.55
N LEU A 12 8.30 -34.50 40.95
CA LEU A 12 7.16 -34.49 40.03
C LEU A 12 7.01 -33.15 39.29
N ALA A 13 7.30 -32.01 39.95
CA ALA A 13 7.28 -30.70 39.31
C ALA A 13 8.38 -30.55 38.25
N VAL A 14 9.59 -31.05 38.51
CA VAL A 14 10.71 -31.03 37.55
C VAL A 14 10.44 -31.97 36.37
N ALA A 15 9.93 -33.18 36.63
CA ALA A 15 9.53 -34.10 35.57
C ALA A 15 8.40 -33.51 34.70
N GLY A 16 7.42 -32.85 35.32
CA GLY A 16 6.35 -32.13 34.63
C GLY A 16 6.89 -31.01 33.72
N LEU A 17 7.84 -30.20 34.20
CA LEU A 17 8.48 -29.14 33.41
C LEU A 17 9.27 -29.68 32.22
N ILE A 18 9.99 -30.80 32.40
CA ILE A 18 10.76 -31.44 31.31
C ILE A 18 9.79 -31.99 30.25
N ILE A 19 8.72 -32.68 30.65
CA ILE A 19 7.71 -33.20 29.73
C ILE A 19 7.00 -32.06 28.99
N PHE A 20 6.64 -30.97 29.68
CA PHE A 20 6.04 -29.79 29.06
C PHE A 20 6.97 -29.14 28.02
N SER A 21 8.28 -29.05 28.33
CA SER A 21 9.27 -28.50 27.40
C SER A 21 9.46 -29.38 26.15
N GLN A 22 9.40 -30.71 26.31
CA GLN A 22 9.52 -31.65 25.18
C GLN A 22 8.27 -31.67 24.30
N ILE A 23 7.08 -31.54 24.88
CA ILE A 23 5.82 -31.40 24.12
C ILE A 23 5.81 -30.09 23.33
N ALA A 24 6.19 -28.96 23.94
CA ALA A 24 6.27 -27.67 23.26
C ALA A 24 7.31 -27.69 22.10
N LEU A 25 8.43 -28.39 22.29
CA LEU A 25 9.44 -28.57 21.24
C LEU A 25 8.90 -29.46 20.10
N ALA A 26 8.22 -30.56 20.42
CA ALA A 26 7.61 -31.44 19.43
C ALA A 26 6.51 -30.74 18.61
N GLU A 27 5.64 -29.95 19.26
CA GLU A 27 4.63 -29.13 18.59
C GLU A 27 5.28 -28.08 17.67
N SER A 28 6.35 -27.42 18.13
CA SER A 28 7.11 -26.47 17.31
C SER A 28 7.71 -27.13 16.06
N VAL A 29 8.28 -28.33 16.21
CA VAL A 29 8.89 -29.10 15.11
C VAL A 29 7.83 -29.59 14.11
N ILE A 30 6.71 -30.12 14.59
CA ILE A 30 5.59 -30.57 13.74
C ILE A 30 4.98 -29.39 12.98
N LYS A 31 4.77 -28.26 13.66
CA LYS A 31 4.24 -27.03 13.04
C LYS A 31 5.20 -26.47 11.99
N LYS A 32 6.51 -26.45 12.26
CA LYS A 32 7.54 -26.09 11.27
C LYS A 32 7.56 -27.05 10.09
N GLY A 33 7.37 -28.36 10.31
CA GLY A 33 7.29 -29.37 9.26
C GLY A 33 6.08 -29.21 8.33
N LEU A 34 4.89 -28.96 8.89
CA LEU A 34 3.65 -28.71 8.13
C LEU A 34 3.69 -27.39 7.35
N ILE A 35 4.30 -26.35 7.92
CA ILE A 35 4.53 -25.07 7.23
C ILE A 35 5.54 -25.26 6.07
N SER A 36 6.58 -26.06 6.29
CA SER A 36 7.59 -26.37 5.27
C SER A 36 7.03 -27.18 4.10
N SER A 37 6.07 -28.08 4.32
CA SER A 37 5.50 -28.89 3.23
C SER A 37 4.54 -28.09 2.35
N LYS A 38 3.74 -27.18 2.93
CA LYS A 38 2.85 -26.29 2.15
C LYS A 38 3.65 -25.22 1.38
N SER A 39 4.67 -24.63 1.99
CA SER A 39 5.53 -23.65 1.31
C SER A 39 6.36 -24.28 0.19
N ALA A 40 6.76 -25.55 0.34
CA ALA A 40 7.40 -26.32 -0.72
C ALA A 40 6.46 -26.50 -1.93
N ASP A 41 5.16 -26.77 -1.73
CA ASP A 41 4.22 -26.97 -2.85
C ASP A 41 3.97 -25.67 -3.65
N PHE A 42 3.76 -24.54 -2.95
CA PHE A 42 3.62 -23.22 -3.59
C PHE A 42 4.91 -22.71 -4.26
N SER A 43 6.08 -22.96 -3.64
CA SER A 43 7.38 -22.57 -4.22
C SER A 43 7.83 -23.47 -5.38
N GLN A 44 7.24 -24.66 -5.56
CA GLN A 44 7.45 -25.49 -6.74
C GLN A 44 6.47 -25.16 -7.89
N GLY A 45 5.30 -24.59 -7.55
CA GLY A 45 4.28 -24.11 -8.50
C GLY A 45 4.51 -22.69 -9.00
N LEU A 46 3.55 -21.80 -8.76
CA LEU A 46 3.48 -20.45 -9.35
C LEU A 46 4.65 -19.53 -8.96
N PHE A 47 5.29 -19.77 -7.81
CA PHE A 47 6.37 -18.94 -7.28
C PHE A 47 7.76 -19.58 -7.40
N ASN A 48 7.92 -20.56 -8.29
CA ASN A 48 9.22 -21.18 -8.54
C ASN A 48 10.23 -20.14 -9.07
N PRO A 49 11.36 -19.91 -8.37
CA PRO A 49 12.33 -18.87 -8.75
C PRO A 49 13.13 -19.21 -10.01
N ASN A 50 13.14 -20.48 -10.43
CA ASN A 50 13.85 -20.94 -11.61
C ASN A 50 12.98 -20.90 -12.89
N LYS A 51 11.69 -20.55 -12.76
CA LYS A 51 10.77 -20.47 -13.88
C LYS A 51 10.21 -19.05 -14.02
N LEU A 52 10.04 -18.61 -15.26
CA LEU A 52 9.31 -17.41 -15.58
C LEU A 52 7.84 -17.79 -15.75
N VAL A 53 6.94 -17.00 -15.17
CA VAL A 53 5.50 -17.17 -15.36
C VAL A 53 5.10 -16.52 -16.67
N SER A 54 4.43 -17.23 -17.57
CA SER A 54 3.83 -16.62 -18.77
C SER A 54 2.40 -16.20 -18.47
N ILE A 55 2.08 -14.93 -18.69
CA ILE A 55 0.75 -14.35 -18.52
C ILE A 55 0.29 -13.79 -19.85
N GLU A 56 -0.84 -14.26 -20.35
CA GLU A 56 -1.51 -13.69 -21.52
C GLU A 56 -2.94 -13.31 -21.15
N ILE A 57 -3.29 -12.04 -21.34
CA ILE A 57 -4.61 -11.49 -21.01
C ILE A 57 -5.31 -11.13 -22.31
N GLN A 58 -6.54 -11.60 -22.49
CA GLN A 58 -7.41 -11.24 -23.60
C GLN A 58 -8.63 -10.50 -23.04
N MET A 59 -8.78 -9.23 -23.41
CA MET A 59 -9.86 -8.37 -22.92
C MET A 59 -10.25 -7.30 -23.94
N ALA A 60 -11.44 -6.72 -23.81
CA ALA A 60 -11.89 -5.70 -24.75
C ALA A 60 -10.91 -4.51 -24.77
N PRO A 61 -10.54 -3.95 -25.95
CA PRO A 61 -9.59 -2.85 -26.03
C PRO A 61 -10.00 -1.61 -25.23
N ALA A 62 -11.30 -1.32 -25.14
CA ALA A 62 -11.83 -0.20 -24.35
C ALA A 62 -11.64 -0.42 -22.84
N ASP A 63 -11.84 -1.66 -22.37
CA ASP A 63 -11.66 -2.02 -20.96
C ASP A 63 -10.17 -2.03 -20.60
N TRP A 64 -9.31 -2.49 -21.52
CA TRP A 64 -7.87 -2.38 -21.35
C TRP A 64 -7.44 -0.91 -21.26
N GLU A 65 -7.90 -0.06 -22.16
CA GLU A 65 -7.63 1.38 -22.11
C GLU A 65 -8.04 1.99 -20.76
N PHE A 66 -9.21 1.60 -20.26
CA PHE A 66 -9.68 2.01 -18.96
C PHE A 66 -8.75 1.53 -17.83
N VAL A 67 -8.40 0.23 -17.79
CA VAL A 67 -7.48 -0.33 -16.78
C VAL A 67 -6.16 0.42 -16.80
N ARG A 68 -5.54 0.60 -17.97
CA ARG A 68 -4.23 1.25 -18.11
C ARG A 68 -4.25 2.71 -17.64
N THR A 69 -5.31 3.44 -17.98
CA THR A 69 -5.42 4.88 -17.70
C THR A 69 -6.13 5.20 -16.40
N ASP A 70 -6.63 4.19 -15.66
CA ASP A 70 -7.32 4.41 -14.41
C ASP A 70 -6.46 5.23 -13.44
N LYS A 71 -7.05 6.35 -12.98
CA LYS A 71 -6.44 7.33 -12.10
C LYS A 71 -6.85 7.07 -10.64
N ARG A 72 -6.94 5.80 -10.25
CA ARG A 72 -7.20 5.32 -8.88
C ARG A 72 -8.70 5.16 -8.54
N ASN A 73 -9.56 4.83 -9.51
CA ASN A 73 -10.89 4.30 -9.18
C ASN A 73 -10.83 2.86 -8.67
N TYR A 74 -9.73 2.15 -8.99
CA TYR A 74 -9.49 0.77 -8.55
C TYR A 74 -10.58 -0.21 -8.98
N SER A 75 -11.29 0.14 -10.05
CA SER A 75 -12.35 -0.65 -10.64
C SER A 75 -11.79 -1.93 -11.27
N TRP A 76 -12.57 -3.00 -11.15
CA TRP A 76 -12.30 -4.26 -11.79
C TRP A 76 -12.99 -4.27 -13.15
N GLU A 77 -12.20 -4.52 -14.19
CA GLU A 77 -12.70 -4.81 -15.52
C GLU A 77 -12.58 -6.30 -15.81
N GLU A 78 -13.42 -6.78 -16.69
CA GLU A 78 -13.49 -8.20 -17.03
C GLU A 78 -12.58 -8.51 -18.22
N ALA A 79 -11.63 -9.41 -18.02
CA ALA A 79 -10.93 -10.05 -19.12
C ALA A 79 -11.71 -11.28 -19.58
N ALA A 80 -11.88 -11.43 -20.89
CA ALA A 80 -12.50 -12.60 -21.49
C ALA A 80 -11.72 -13.88 -21.09
N SER A 81 -10.39 -13.81 -21.12
CA SER A 81 -9.55 -14.87 -20.56
C SER A 81 -8.19 -14.38 -20.07
N VAL A 82 -7.61 -15.14 -19.15
CA VAL A 82 -6.21 -15.05 -18.76
C VAL A 82 -5.58 -16.42 -18.83
N THR A 83 -4.50 -16.55 -19.57
CA THR A 83 -3.69 -17.77 -19.63
C THR A 83 -2.47 -17.63 -18.72
N VAL A 84 -2.35 -18.49 -17.71
CA VAL A 84 -1.23 -18.55 -16.77
C VAL A 84 -0.47 -19.86 -16.99
N ASN A 85 0.78 -19.78 -17.46
CA ASN A 85 1.61 -20.96 -17.77
C ASN A 85 0.89 -22.01 -18.66
N GLY A 86 0.10 -21.54 -19.64
CA GLY A 86 -0.69 -22.39 -20.54
C GLY A 86 -2.07 -22.80 -20.02
N THR A 87 -2.38 -22.58 -18.74
CA THR A 87 -3.72 -22.80 -18.18
C THR A 87 -4.61 -21.60 -18.44
N VAL A 88 -5.70 -21.79 -19.19
CA VAL A 88 -6.67 -20.74 -19.52
C VAL A 88 -7.71 -20.63 -18.41
N LEU A 89 -7.98 -19.41 -17.98
CA LEU A 89 -9.01 -19.04 -16.99
C LEU A 89 -9.93 -18.01 -17.64
N GLU A 90 -11.23 -18.19 -17.53
CA GLU A 90 -12.23 -17.34 -18.19
C GLU A 90 -12.75 -16.26 -17.24
N ASN A 91 -13.23 -15.14 -17.78
CA ASN A 91 -13.92 -14.08 -17.03
C ASN A 91 -13.15 -13.66 -15.76
N VAL A 92 -11.90 -13.22 -15.95
CA VAL A 92 -11.00 -12.86 -14.83
C VAL A 92 -11.09 -11.36 -14.57
N GLY A 93 -11.18 -10.98 -13.30
CA GLY A 93 -11.10 -9.57 -12.90
C GLY A 93 -9.69 -9.03 -13.04
N ILE A 94 -9.53 -7.96 -13.82
CA ILE A 94 -8.29 -7.20 -13.97
C ILE A 94 -8.48 -5.81 -13.40
N ARG A 95 -7.53 -5.35 -12.58
CA ARG A 95 -7.46 -3.94 -12.22
C ARG A 95 -6.04 -3.43 -12.15
N LYS A 96 -5.89 -2.12 -12.33
CA LYS A 96 -4.63 -1.44 -12.07
C LYS A 96 -4.33 -1.42 -10.57
N LYS A 97 -3.05 -1.63 -10.25
CA LYS A 97 -2.46 -1.46 -8.94
C LYS A 97 -1.46 -0.30 -9.00
N GLY A 98 -1.25 0.32 -7.85
CA GLY A 98 -0.13 1.22 -7.63
C GLY A 98 -0.57 2.49 -6.94
N LEU A 99 0.28 2.94 -6.05
CA LEU A 99 0.25 4.29 -5.49
C LEU A 99 1.50 5.03 -6.01
N VAL A 100 1.51 6.35 -5.80
CA VAL A 100 2.59 7.31 -6.14
C VAL A 100 3.95 6.66 -6.46
N GLY A 101 4.49 6.91 -7.66
CA GLY A 101 5.79 6.39 -8.11
C GLY A 101 5.78 5.01 -8.80
N SER A 102 4.71 4.22 -8.65
CA SER A 102 4.53 2.93 -9.37
C SER A 102 3.42 2.96 -10.42
N VAL A 103 2.61 4.04 -10.43
CA VAL A 103 1.51 4.23 -11.39
C VAL A 103 2.13 4.54 -12.75
N ASN A 104 1.80 3.72 -13.75
CA ASN A 104 2.23 3.95 -15.13
C ASN A 104 1.11 3.49 -16.07
N SER A 105 0.82 4.25 -17.14
CA SER A 105 -0.23 3.89 -18.10
C SER A 105 0.27 3.05 -19.27
N GLU A 106 1.57 3.07 -19.54
CA GLU A 106 2.20 2.25 -20.60
C GLU A 106 2.48 0.84 -20.08
N LYS A 107 3.00 0.73 -18.84
CA LYS A 107 3.29 -0.54 -18.14
C LYS A 107 2.64 -0.53 -16.75
N PRO A 108 1.30 -0.66 -16.67
CA PRO A 108 0.60 -0.65 -15.38
C PRO A 108 0.95 -1.87 -14.55
N ALA A 109 1.12 -1.70 -13.23
CA ALA A 109 1.06 -2.85 -12.32
C ALA A 109 -0.38 -3.36 -12.26
N LEU A 110 -0.55 -4.68 -12.17
CA LEU A 110 -1.85 -5.33 -12.28
C LEU A 110 -2.17 -6.18 -11.05
N LYS A 111 -3.45 -6.22 -10.69
CA LYS A 111 -4.03 -7.24 -9.81
C LYS A 111 -5.00 -8.05 -10.64
N LEU A 112 -4.86 -9.38 -10.57
CA LEU A 112 -5.77 -10.33 -11.17
C LEU A 112 -6.57 -10.99 -10.05
N LYS A 113 -7.88 -11.11 -10.22
CA LYS A 113 -8.79 -11.83 -9.34
C LYS A 113 -9.54 -12.87 -10.17
N PHE A 114 -9.13 -14.13 -10.04
CA PHE A 114 -9.62 -15.24 -10.85
C PHE A 114 -11.06 -15.61 -10.48
N ASP A 115 -11.41 -15.48 -9.21
CA ASP A 115 -12.74 -15.73 -8.66
C ASP A 115 -13.67 -14.51 -8.72
N LYS A 116 -13.34 -13.48 -9.51
CA LYS A 116 -14.10 -12.22 -9.52
C LYS A 116 -15.51 -12.39 -10.09
N TYR A 117 -15.63 -13.13 -11.19
CA TYR A 117 -16.86 -13.33 -11.94
C TYR A 117 -17.28 -14.81 -12.00
N ILE A 118 -16.34 -15.73 -11.80
CA ILE A 118 -16.61 -17.17 -11.65
C ILE A 118 -16.21 -17.55 -10.23
N GLU A 119 -17.19 -17.85 -9.37
CA GLU A 119 -16.93 -18.19 -7.96
C GLU A 119 -15.96 -19.38 -7.85
N GLU A 120 -14.96 -19.25 -6.97
CA GLU A 120 -13.95 -20.26 -6.65
C GLU A 120 -13.05 -20.73 -7.80
N GLN A 121 -13.00 -19.97 -8.91
CA GLN A 121 -11.97 -20.18 -9.91
C GLN A 121 -10.58 -19.82 -9.33
N LEU A 122 -9.64 -20.77 -9.38
CA LEU A 122 -8.28 -20.64 -8.84
C LEU A 122 -7.23 -20.82 -9.94
N ALA A 123 -6.16 -20.04 -9.88
CA ALA A 123 -4.94 -20.28 -10.64
C ALA A 123 -3.88 -20.86 -9.72
N PHE A 124 -3.48 -22.12 -9.92
CA PHE A 124 -2.44 -22.78 -9.12
C PHE A 124 -2.70 -22.67 -7.59
N GLY A 125 -3.95 -22.86 -7.17
CA GLY A 125 -4.38 -22.78 -5.77
C GLY A 125 -4.57 -21.35 -5.22
N MET A 126 -4.50 -20.32 -6.08
CA MET A 126 -4.60 -18.92 -5.69
C MET A 126 -5.82 -18.24 -6.34
N GLU A 127 -6.58 -17.50 -5.56
CA GLU A 127 -7.68 -16.63 -6.03
C GLU A 127 -7.17 -15.36 -6.73
N ARG A 128 -5.94 -14.96 -6.41
CA ARG A 128 -5.38 -13.67 -6.82
C ARG A 128 -3.92 -13.77 -7.23
N MET A 129 -3.56 -12.90 -8.16
CA MET A 129 -2.17 -12.68 -8.56
C MET A 129 -1.86 -11.18 -8.58
N ILE A 130 -0.63 -10.82 -8.18
CA ILE A 130 -0.14 -9.44 -8.15
C ILE A 130 1.08 -9.35 -9.06
N LEU A 131 0.99 -8.50 -10.08
CA LEU A 131 2.04 -8.25 -11.06
C LEU A 131 2.56 -6.82 -10.89
N ASN A 132 3.70 -6.67 -10.23
CA ASN A 132 4.37 -5.38 -10.09
C ASN A 132 5.20 -5.09 -11.36
N ASN A 133 5.07 -3.88 -11.89
CA ASN A 133 5.65 -3.44 -13.17
C ASN A 133 7.15 -3.13 -13.15
N ASN A 134 7.77 -3.08 -11.97
CA ASN A 134 9.20 -2.81 -11.76
C ASN A 134 9.73 -1.47 -12.30
N VAL A 135 8.86 -0.51 -12.60
CA VAL A 135 9.27 0.77 -13.22
C VAL A 135 10.25 1.58 -12.37
N SER A 136 10.28 1.36 -11.05
CA SER A 136 11.17 2.02 -10.10
C SER A 136 12.47 1.23 -9.79
N ASP A 137 12.61 0.01 -10.34
CA ASP A 137 13.77 -0.85 -10.13
C ASP A 137 14.34 -1.36 -11.47
N PRO A 138 15.32 -0.65 -12.06
CA PRO A 138 15.94 -1.05 -13.32
C PRO A 138 16.78 -2.34 -13.23
N SER A 139 16.98 -2.88 -12.02
CA SER A 139 17.60 -4.20 -11.83
C SER A 139 16.59 -5.35 -11.81
N PHE A 140 15.29 -5.06 -11.67
CA PHE A 140 14.17 -6.00 -11.49
C PHE A 140 14.24 -6.93 -10.25
N ILE A 141 15.42 -7.15 -9.67
CA ILE A 141 15.66 -8.23 -8.70
C ILE A 141 15.52 -7.80 -7.23
N LYS A 142 15.35 -6.51 -6.92
CA LYS A 142 15.39 -6.04 -5.53
C LYS A 142 14.27 -6.62 -4.68
N GLN A 143 13.07 -6.72 -5.25
CA GLN A 143 11.92 -7.30 -4.54
C GLN A 143 12.14 -8.77 -4.22
N TYR A 144 12.59 -9.53 -5.21
CA TYR A 144 12.93 -10.94 -5.07
C TYR A 144 13.97 -11.17 -3.96
N LEU A 145 15.09 -10.44 -4.03
CA LEU A 145 16.17 -10.57 -3.04
C LEU A 145 15.72 -10.15 -1.65
N THR A 146 14.98 -9.04 -1.54
CA THR A 146 14.52 -8.53 -0.25
C THR A 146 13.60 -9.52 0.44
N TYR A 147 12.52 -9.96 -0.21
CA TYR A 147 11.61 -10.91 0.41
C TYR A 147 12.30 -12.24 0.73
N GLY A 148 13.22 -12.70 -0.14
CA GLY A 148 14.04 -13.88 0.13
C GLY A 148 14.88 -13.76 1.41
N LEU A 149 15.50 -12.60 1.64
CA LEU A 149 16.31 -12.35 2.85
C LEU A 149 15.45 -12.21 4.11
N PHE A 150 14.26 -11.62 4.02
CA PHE A 150 13.29 -11.64 5.13
C PHE A 150 12.90 -13.07 5.50
N ARG A 151 12.54 -13.91 4.51
CA ARG A 151 12.22 -15.32 4.77
C ARG A 151 13.40 -16.11 5.32
N LYS A 152 14.62 -15.87 4.81
CA LYS A 152 15.84 -16.51 5.31
C LYS A 152 16.11 -16.16 6.79
N ALA A 153 15.68 -14.99 7.24
CA ALA A 153 15.73 -14.58 8.64
C ALA A 153 14.55 -15.12 9.49
N GLY A 154 13.69 -15.97 8.93
CA GLY A 154 12.50 -16.50 9.62
C GLY A 154 11.33 -15.54 9.70
N MET A 155 11.38 -14.39 9.02
CA MET A 155 10.28 -13.42 9.02
C MET A 155 9.18 -13.79 8.02
N PRO A 156 7.90 -13.51 8.31
CA PRO A 156 6.83 -13.64 7.34
C PRO A 156 7.06 -12.64 6.21
N ALA A 157 7.18 -13.11 4.97
CA ALA A 157 7.37 -12.27 3.80
C ALA A 157 6.90 -12.96 2.51
N PRO A 158 6.23 -12.23 1.60
CA PRO A 158 5.66 -12.80 0.36
C PRO A 158 6.66 -13.60 -0.48
N LEU A 159 6.23 -14.75 -1.02
CA LEU A 159 6.93 -15.38 -2.13
C LEU A 159 6.94 -14.47 -3.37
N CYS A 160 7.95 -14.65 -4.21
CA CYS A 160 8.19 -13.76 -5.33
C CYS A 160 9.00 -14.47 -6.42
N ASN A 161 8.61 -14.29 -7.68
CA ASN A 161 9.40 -14.62 -8.88
C ASN A 161 9.06 -13.62 -10.00
N PHE A 162 9.26 -14.00 -11.26
CA PHE A 162 9.12 -13.11 -12.41
C PHE A 162 8.08 -13.62 -13.40
N ALA A 163 7.42 -12.69 -14.08
CA ALA A 163 6.41 -12.98 -15.09
C ALA A 163 6.66 -12.18 -16.36
N ILE A 164 6.33 -12.76 -17.51
CA ILE A 164 6.21 -12.06 -18.80
C ILE A 164 4.74 -11.84 -19.08
N VAL A 165 4.35 -10.59 -19.31
CA VAL A 165 2.94 -10.22 -19.41
C VAL A 165 2.63 -9.75 -20.82
N ARG A 166 1.60 -10.34 -21.43
CA ARG A 166 1.01 -9.89 -22.69
C ARG A 166 -0.46 -9.54 -22.50
N VAL A 167 -0.92 -8.51 -23.19
CA VAL A 167 -2.34 -8.13 -23.23
C VAL A 167 -2.75 -7.92 -24.67
N ASN A 168 -3.78 -8.62 -25.12
CA ASN A 168 -4.30 -8.55 -26.50
C ASN A 168 -3.22 -8.77 -27.57
N GLY A 169 -2.27 -9.67 -27.31
CA GLY A 169 -1.14 -9.97 -28.18
C GLY A 169 0.04 -8.99 -28.09
N GLU A 170 -0.09 -7.86 -27.38
CA GLU A 170 0.98 -6.89 -27.14
C GLU A 170 1.83 -7.28 -25.93
N ASP A 171 3.16 -7.17 -26.05
CA ASP A 171 4.10 -7.49 -24.97
C ASP A 171 4.32 -6.29 -24.03
N LEU A 172 3.98 -6.45 -22.76
CA LEU A 172 4.26 -5.46 -21.71
C LEU A 172 5.59 -5.71 -21.00
N GLY A 173 6.25 -6.82 -21.29
CA GLY A 173 7.58 -7.17 -20.81
C GLY A 173 7.60 -7.82 -19.43
N LEU A 174 8.72 -7.61 -18.72
CA LEU A 174 9.03 -8.26 -17.46
C LEU A 174 8.33 -7.59 -16.26
N TYR A 175 7.68 -8.43 -15.46
CA TYR A 175 7.01 -8.08 -14.21
C TYR A 175 7.54 -8.93 -13.05
N THR A 176 7.34 -8.45 -11.84
CA THR A 176 7.53 -9.24 -10.62
C THR A 176 6.19 -9.80 -10.18
N ASN A 177 6.08 -11.12 -10.11
CA ASN A 177 4.92 -11.81 -9.56
C ASN A 177 5.11 -11.97 -8.04
N VAL A 178 4.22 -11.36 -7.26
CA VAL A 178 4.32 -11.29 -5.80
C VAL A 178 3.12 -11.99 -5.17
N GLU A 179 3.38 -12.82 -4.16
CA GLU A 179 2.35 -13.50 -3.38
C GLU A 179 1.43 -12.48 -2.68
N PRO A 180 0.11 -12.58 -2.85
CA PRO A 180 -0.83 -11.77 -2.08
C PRO A 180 -0.81 -12.11 -0.58
N ILE A 181 -0.72 -11.10 0.28
CA ILE A 181 -0.91 -11.24 1.72
C ILE A 181 -2.42 -11.41 2.01
N LYS A 182 -2.91 -12.63 1.86
CA LYS A 182 -4.29 -13.05 2.11
C LYS A 182 -4.31 -14.33 2.94
N LYS A 183 -5.48 -14.97 3.10
CA LYS A 183 -5.66 -16.12 3.99
C LYS A 183 -4.60 -17.23 3.79
N PRO A 184 -4.22 -17.64 2.57
CA PRO A 184 -3.19 -18.67 2.39
C PRO A 184 -1.84 -18.29 3.00
N PHE A 185 -1.37 -17.07 2.74
CA PHE A 185 -0.16 -16.51 3.33
C PHE A 185 -0.24 -16.50 4.86
N LEU A 186 -1.38 -16.08 5.42
CA LEU A 186 -1.54 -16.02 6.88
C LEU A 186 -1.50 -17.41 7.52
N LEU A 187 -2.16 -18.41 6.92
CA LEU A 187 -2.13 -19.80 7.41
C LEU A 187 -0.75 -20.44 7.29
N GLN A 188 0.09 -19.97 6.36
CA GLN A 188 1.46 -20.45 6.22
C GLN A 188 2.38 -19.89 7.32
N HIS A 189 2.16 -18.66 7.76
CA HIS A 189 3.10 -17.96 8.64
C HIS A 189 2.64 -17.83 10.09
N PHE A 190 1.34 -17.92 10.36
CA PHE A 190 0.74 -17.61 11.66
C PHE A 190 -0.15 -18.74 12.16
N THR A 191 -0.61 -18.62 13.41
CA THR A 191 -1.44 -19.68 14.01
C THR A 191 -2.85 -19.75 13.41
N SER A 192 -3.29 -18.67 12.79
CA SER A 192 -4.63 -18.52 12.23
C SER A 192 -4.60 -17.45 11.14
N SER A 193 -5.58 -17.47 10.23
CA SER A 193 -5.86 -16.36 9.31
C SER A 193 -6.97 -15.43 9.80
N LYS A 194 -7.52 -15.68 10.99
CA LYS A 194 -8.69 -14.95 11.55
C LYS A 194 -8.31 -13.68 12.33
N GLY A 195 -7.03 -13.47 12.60
CA GLY A 195 -6.52 -12.23 13.17
C GLY A 195 -6.69 -11.01 12.27
N ASP A 196 -6.44 -9.84 12.84
CA ASP A 196 -6.57 -8.56 12.14
C ASP A 196 -5.31 -8.26 11.34
N LEU A 197 -5.47 -8.07 10.03
CA LEU A 197 -4.42 -7.63 9.12
C LEU A 197 -4.66 -6.18 8.73
N TYR A 198 -3.68 -5.31 8.97
CA TYR A 198 -3.72 -3.92 8.54
C TYR A 198 -2.57 -3.62 7.58
N GLU A 199 -2.86 -2.96 6.45
CA GLU A 199 -1.85 -2.32 5.61
C GLU A 199 -1.52 -0.93 6.16
N GLY A 200 -0.22 -0.64 6.25
CA GLY A 200 0.29 0.67 6.62
C GLY A 200 0.74 1.44 5.38
N THR A 201 0.01 2.50 5.05
CA THR A 201 0.33 3.43 3.95
C THR A 201 0.48 4.82 4.53
N MET A 202 1.72 5.25 4.77
CA MET A 202 2.01 6.46 5.57
C MET A 202 1.32 6.42 6.94
N SER A 203 1.42 5.26 7.60
CA SER A 203 0.82 4.94 8.89
C SER A 203 1.87 4.86 9.99
N ASP A 204 1.46 5.20 11.21
CA ASP A 204 2.29 5.03 12.39
C ASP A 204 1.42 4.91 13.66
N PHE A 205 2.00 4.34 14.71
CA PHE A 205 1.42 4.21 16.03
C PHE A 205 1.46 5.53 16.81
N ARG A 206 0.89 6.58 16.19
CA ARG A 206 0.66 7.90 16.78
C ARG A 206 -0.84 8.14 16.87
N GLN A 207 -1.27 8.87 17.89
CA GLN A 207 -2.69 9.05 18.21
C GLN A 207 -3.48 9.62 17.02
N GLU A 208 -2.88 10.55 16.29
CA GLU A 208 -3.44 11.22 15.14
C GLU A 208 -3.39 10.38 13.85
N TRP A 209 -2.62 9.28 13.81
CA TRP A 209 -2.38 8.47 12.61
C TRP A 209 -3.04 7.09 12.67
N MET A 210 -3.66 6.70 13.79
CA MET A 210 -4.27 5.37 13.94
C MET A 210 -5.31 5.05 12.84
N ASN A 211 -5.98 6.06 12.29
CA ASN A 211 -6.98 5.88 11.24
C ASN A 211 -6.40 5.66 9.84
N THR A 212 -5.10 5.83 9.65
CA THR A 212 -4.43 5.58 8.36
C THR A 212 -4.20 4.08 8.10
N PHE A 213 -4.24 3.24 9.14
CA PHE A 213 -4.17 1.80 9.00
C PHE A 213 -5.42 1.26 8.30
N GLU A 214 -5.24 0.67 7.13
CA GLU A 214 -6.33 0.09 6.35
C GLU A 214 -6.50 -1.38 6.72
N ASN A 215 -7.68 -1.77 7.20
CA ASN A 215 -7.92 -3.18 7.51
C ASN A 215 -8.14 -3.98 6.23
N LYS A 216 -7.42 -5.09 6.08
CA LYS A 216 -7.47 -5.98 4.90
C LYS A 216 -8.10 -7.34 5.19
N THR A 217 -8.72 -7.45 6.36
CA THR A 217 -9.49 -8.59 6.89
C THR A 217 -10.88 -8.11 7.35
N LYS A 218 -11.80 -9.05 7.62
CA LYS A 218 -13.09 -8.73 8.27
C LYS A 218 -12.91 -8.52 9.77
N SER A 219 -12.17 -7.50 10.16
CA SER A 219 -12.10 -7.18 11.59
C SER A 219 -13.44 -6.63 12.06
N SER A 220 -13.94 -7.15 13.18
CA SER A 220 -15.02 -6.53 13.94
C SER A 220 -14.55 -5.33 14.76
N ASP A 221 -13.23 -5.11 14.87
CA ASP A 221 -12.61 -4.02 15.64
C ASP A 221 -12.56 -2.72 14.84
N LYS A 222 -13.73 -2.09 14.69
CA LYS A 222 -13.88 -0.78 14.03
C LYS A 222 -13.06 0.33 14.73
N GLU A 223 -12.83 0.17 16.05
CA GLU A 223 -12.10 1.12 16.88
C GLU A 223 -10.58 0.94 16.82
N LYS A 224 -10.09 -0.08 16.09
CA LYS A 224 -8.66 -0.44 16.00
C LYS A 224 -8.03 -0.54 17.39
N THR A 225 -8.72 -1.17 18.33
CA THR A 225 -8.37 -1.31 19.74
C THR A 225 -6.93 -1.79 19.94
N ARG A 226 -6.44 -2.74 19.14
CA ARG A 226 -5.05 -3.23 19.23
C ARG A 226 -4.01 -2.18 18.79
N ILE A 227 -4.27 -1.46 17.70
CA ILE A 227 -3.45 -0.31 17.27
C ILE A 227 -3.44 0.77 18.36
N LYS A 228 -4.60 1.06 18.95
CA LYS A 228 -4.77 2.01 20.05
C LYS A 228 -4.00 1.58 21.30
N ALA A 229 -4.04 0.30 21.66
CA ALA A 229 -3.30 -0.24 22.80
C ALA A 229 -1.78 -0.05 22.64
N ILE A 230 -1.23 -0.35 21.46
CA ILE A 230 0.19 -0.08 21.15
C ILE A 230 0.48 1.41 21.25
N THR A 231 -0.35 2.26 20.64
CA THR A 231 -0.21 3.72 20.63
C THR A 231 -0.20 4.30 22.05
N THR A 232 -1.13 3.87 22.91
CA THR A 232 -1.18 4.28 24.32
C THR A 232 0.03 3.78 25.10
N THR A 233 0.46 2.54 24.84
CA THR A 233 1.63 1.94 25.52
C THR A 233 2.91 2.72 25.22
N LEU A 234 3.08 3.23 24.00
CA LEU A 234 4.25 4.04 23.62
C LEU A 234 4.41 5.33 24.47
N ALA A 235 3.32 5.84 25.05
CA ALA A 235 3.32 7.02 25.91
C ALA A 235 3.67 6.72 27.39
N LEU A 236 3.80 5.45 27.77
CA LEU A 236 4.11 5.09 29.15
C LEU A 236 5.52 5.55 29.57
N PRO A 237 5.73 5.78 30.88
CA PRO A 237 7.05 6.00 31.46
C PRO A 237 8.05 4.87 31.13
N ASP A 238 9.34 5.22 31.12
CA ASP A 238 10.44 4.33 30.70
C ASP A 238 10.51 3.02 31.50
N ASP A 239 10.22 3.07 32.80
CA ASP A 239 10.24 1.95 33.74
C ASP A 239 9.09 0.96 33.54
N ARG A 240 8.02 1.36 32.84
CA ARG A 240 6.86 0.50 32.52
C ARG A 240 6.80 0.08 31.06
N PHE A 241 7.34 0.88 30.15
CA PHE A 241 7.15 0.71 28.71
C PHE A 241 7.53 -0.69 28.22
N MET A 242 8.74 -1.17 28.55
CA MET A 242 9.26 -2.43 28.00
C MET A 242 8.41 -3.64 28.41
N GLU A 243 7.91 -3.66 29.64
CA GLU A 243 7.04 -4.74 30.12
C GLU A 243 5.72 -4.74 29.35
N GLU A 244 5.04 -3.59 29.25
CA GLU A 244 3.71 -3.51 28.64
C GLU A 244 3.75 -3.68 27.12
N ILE A 245 4.75 -3.12 26.43
CA ILE A 245 4.84 -3.28 24.97
C ILE A 245 5.15 -4.73 24.58
N SER A 246 5.92 -5.45 25.41
CA SER A 246 6.20 -6.87 25.18
C SER A 246 4.94 -7.73 25.27
N LYS A 247 3.87 -7.26 25.92
CA LYS A 247 2.56 -7.94 25.96
C LYS A 247 1.81 -7.83 24.64
N LEU A 248 2.08 -6.79 23.84
CA LEU A 248 1.34 -6.49 22.60
C LEU A 248 2.12 -6.80 21.31
N VAL A 249 3.45 -6.71 21.36
CA VAL A 249 4.33 -6.86 20.19
C VAL A 249 5.33 -7.97 20.47
N ASP A 250 5.54 -8.83 19.47
CA ASP A 250 6.69 -9.74 19.48
C ASP A 250 7.97 -8.91 19.22
N LEU A 251 8.65 -8.52 20.31
CA LEU A 251 9.76 -7.58 20.24
C LEU A 251 11.00 -8.16 19.55
N GLU A 252 11.21 -9.48 19.62
CA GLU A 252 12.31 -10.15 18.95
C GLU A 252 12.08 -10.17 17.44
N ALA A 253 10.88 -10.59 17.01
CA ALA A 253 10.49 -10.55 15.60
C ALA A 253 10.52 -9.11 15.08
N PHE A 254 9.99 -8.14 15.84
CA PHE A 254 10.00 -6.73 15.42
C PHE A 254 11.42 -6.15 15.30
N CYS A 255 12.32 -6.44 16.24
CA CYS A 255 13.71 -5.98 16.14
C CYS A 255 14.43 -6.63 14.95
N THR A 256 14.14 -7.89 14.63
CA THR A 256 14.66 -8.57 13.43
C THR A 256 14.13 -7.93 12.14
N TYR A 257 12.83 -7.66 12.07
CA TYR A 257 12.21 -6.90 10.96
C TYR A 257 12.88 -5.54 10.76
N TRP A 258 13.03 -4.78 11.84
CA TRP A 258 13.61 -3.45 11.81
C TRP A 258 15.09 -3.49 11.40
N ALA A 259 15.86 -4.43 11.94
CA ALA A 259 17.25 -4.64 11.57
C ALA A 259 17.40 -5.04 10.09
N LEU A 260 16.48 -5.82 9.52
CA LEU A 260 16.44 -6.14 8.08
C LEU A 260 16.14 -4.91 7.21
N GLU A 261 15.17 -4.07 7.58
CA GLU A 261 14.91 -2.84 6.83
C GLU A 261 16.16 -1.94 6.78
N VAL A 262 16.88 -1.83 7.89
CA VAL A 262 18.15 -1.10 7.93
C VAL A 262 19.22 -1.81 7.11
N LEU A 263 19.43 -3.11 7.31
CA LEU A 263 20.43 -3.90 6.59
C LEU A 263 20.24 -3.82 5.07
N LEU A 264 19.00 -3.82 4.60
CA LEU A 264 18.64 -3.73 3.18
C LEU A 264 18.46 -2.30 2.68
N THR A 265 18.65 -1.30 3.54
CA THR A 265 18.41 0.11 3.26
C THR A 265 17.03 0.39 2.67
N HIS A 266 15.99 -0.25 3.20
CA HIS A 266 14.62 0.00 2.76
C HIS A 266 14.20 1.44 3.10
N ALA A 267 14.32 2.34 2.12
CA ALA A 267 14.19 3.78 2.37
C ALA A 267 12.75 4.23 2.57
N ASP A 268 11.78 3.47 2.06
CA ASP A 268 10.35 3.78 2.15
C ASP A 268 9.57 2.73 2.94
N GLY A 269 10.25 1.95 3.78
CA GLY A 269 9.64 0.93 4.64
C GLY A 269 9.04 1.49 5.93
N PHE A 270 8.55 0.58 6.77
CA PHE A 270 7.84 0.91 8.00
C PHE A 270 8.68 1.80 8.92
N THR A 271 9.91 1.40 9.24
CA THR A 271 10.70 2.05 10.31
C THR A 271 11.24 3.42 9.91
N ASN A 272 11.34 3.69 8.60
CA ASN A 272 11.83 4.96 8.07
C ASN A 272 10.73 5.93 7.62
N LYS A 273 9.62 5.43 7.07
CA LYS A 273 8.59 6.27 6.45
C LYS A 273 7.16 5.94 6.87
N GLY A 274 6.97 4.88 7.65
CA GLY A 274 5.62 4.42 7.98
C GLY A 274 4.88 3.93 6.74
N ASN A 275 5.59 3.41 5.74
CA ASN A 275 4.98 3.01 4.47
C ASN A 275 5.41 1.58 4.11
N ASN A 276 4.69 0.96 3.16
CA ASN A 276 5.04 -0.33 2.57
C ASN A 276 5.21 -1.47 3.58
N TYR A 277 4.22 -1.65 4.46
CA TYR A 277 4.20 -2.77 5.40
C TYR A 277 2.77 -3.21 5.72
N PHE A 278 2.65 -4.41 6.25
CA PHE A 278 1.47 -4.85 6.99
C PHE A 278 1.81 -5.10 8.44
N VAL A 279 0.82 -4.99 9.31
CA VAL A 279 0.84 -5.57 10.65
C VAL A 279 -0.25 -6.61 10.78
N TYR A 280 0.10 -7.75 11.33
CA TYR A 280 -0.82 -8.83 11.63
C TYR A 280 -0.89 -9.08 13.13
N PHE A 281 -2.10 -9.12 13.68
CA PHE A 281 -2.34 -9.49 15.07
C PHE A 281 -2.74 -10.97 15.13
N ASP A 282 -1.76 -11.83 15.41
CA ASP A 282 -1.98 -13.27 15.45
C ASP A 282 -2.79 -13.65 16.72
N PRO A 283 -4.00 -14.22 16.58
CA PRO A 283 -4.89 -14.49 17.71
C PRO A 283 -4.38 -15.62 18.63
N GLY A 284 -3.41 -16.43 18.20
CA GLY A 284 -2.82 -17.46 19.06
C GLY A 284 -1.93 -16.86 20.15
N PRO A 285 -0.79 -16.23 19.80
CA PRO A 285 0.10 -15.57 20.75
C PRO A 285 -0.44 -14.24 21.29
N ASP A 286 -1.48 -13.71 20.63
CA ASP A 286 -2.05 -12.38 20.88
C ASP A 286 -1.04 -11.23 20.66
N LYS A 287 -0.14 -11.38 19.67
CA LYS A 287 0.94 -10.43 19.36
C LYS A 287 0.81 -9.83 17.97
N MET A 288 1.35 -8.62 17.84
CA MET A 288 1.60 -7.98 16.55
C MET A 288 2.90 -8.49 15.91
N TYR A 289 2.83 -8.78 14.61
CA TYR A 289 3.95 -9.06 13.72
C TYR A 289 3.95 -8.09 12.54
N ALA A 290 5.12 -7.60 12.13
CA ALA A 290 5.29 -6.78 10.93
C ALA A 290 5.65 -7.67 9.72
N ILE A 291 5.09 -7.35 8.56
CA ILE A 291 5.30 -8.06 7.30
C ILE A 291 5.70 -7.02 6.23
N PRO A 292 6.80 -7.22 5.51
CA PRO A 292 7.26 -6.23 4.54
C PRO A 292 6.38 -6.24 3.29
N TRP A 293 6.20 -5.07 2.68
CA TRP A 293 5.50 -4.90 1.41
C TRP A 293 6.22 -3.88 0.56
N GLY A 294 5.88 -3.72 -0.73
CA GLY A 294 6.39 -2.59 -1.56
C GLY A 294 7.91 -2.35 -1.47
N VAL A 295 8.72 -3.41 -1.54
CA VAL A 295 10.16 -3.35 -1.18
C VAL A 295 11.09 -2.99 -2.35
N ASP A 296 10.60 -2.28 -3.36
CA ASP A 296 11.39 -1.88 -4.55
C ASP A 296 12.47 -0.82 -4.24
N LYS A 297 12.23 0.04 -3.23
CA LYS A 297 13.19 1.03 -2.74
C LYS A 297 14.14 0.44 -1.67
N THR A 298 14.84 -0.62 -2.04
CA THR A 298 15.88 -1.33 -1.25
C THR A 298 17.21 -1.39 -2.02
N PHE A 299 18.28 -1.88 -1.37
CA PHE A 299 19.64 -1.91 -1.95
C PHE A 299 20.11 -0.54 -2.45
N ILE A 300 19.72 0.53 -1.73
CA ILE A 300 20.05 1.91 -2.07
C ILE A 300 21.48 2.19 -1.58
N PRO A 301 22.41 2.62 -2.45
CA PRO A 301 23.78 2.88 -2.05
C PRO A 301 23.90 3.90 -0.90
N SER A 302 24.91 3.73 -0.06
CA SER A 302 25.18 4.62 1.08
C SER A 302 25.47 6.07 0.70
N SER A 303 25.81 6.35 -0.56
CA SER A 303 25.92 7.70 -1.12
C SER A 303 24.64 8.54 -0.97
N TYR A 304 23.48 7.89 -0.82
CA TYR A 304 22.20 8.55 -0.56
C TYR A 304 22.02 9.06 0.89
N LYS A 305 23.04 8.89 1.76
CA LYS A 305 23.08 9.42 3.15
C LYS A 305 21.83 9.08 3.97
N LEU A 306 21.36 7.83 3.86
CA LEU A 306 20.20 7.37 4.63
C LEU A 306 20.56 7.22 6.11
N PRO A 307 19.61 7.46 7.05
CA PRO A 307 19.87 7.31 8.48
C PRO A 307 20.29 5.88 8.82
N GLY A 308 21.33 5.69 9.64
CA GLY A 308 21.88 4.36 9.91
C GLY A 308 20.99 3.40 10.72
N ILE A 309 19.88 3.86 11.30
CA ILE A 309 19.06 3.05 12.22
C ILE A 309 17.54 3.15 12.00
N TYR A 310 17.05 3.97 11.08
CA TYR A 310 15.61 4.14 10.77
C TYR A 310 14.66 4.18 11.98
N THR A 311 14.73 5.26 12.78
CA THR A 311 13.87 5.46 13.96
C THR A 311 12.81 6.54 13.73
N LYS A 312 12.25 6.64 12.52
CA LYS A 312 11.32 7.74 12.21
C LYS A 312 9.89 7.45 12.63
N THR A 313 9.50 6.18 12.74
CA THR A 313 8.20 5.79 13.30
C THR A 313 8.24 5.60 14.81
N ALA A 314 7.08 5.66 15.46
CA ALA A 314 6.94 5.78 16.90
C ALA A 314 7.52 4.56 17.65
N LEU A 315 7.24 3.35 17.17
CA LEU A 315 7.69 2.11 17.80
C LEU A 315 9.24 1.95 17.80
N PRO A 316 9.95 1.99 16.65
CA PRO A 316 11.41 1.87 16.65
C PRO A 316 12.08 3.06 17.36
N SER A 317 11.52 4.27 17.27
CA SER A 317 11.99 5.43 18.03
C SER A 317 11.93 5.20 19.54
N ARG A 318 10.79 4.71 20.03
CA ARG A 318 10.60 4.44 21.46
C ARG A 318 11.52 3.33 21.96
N LEU A 319 11.63 2.23 21.22
CA LEU A 319 12.55 1.13 21.56
C LEU A 319 14.00 1.61 21.59
N TYR A 320 14.44 2.39 20.58
CA TYR A 320 15.80 2.90 20.54
C TYR A 320 16.12 3.90 21.66
N SER A 321 15.11 4.56 22.24
CA SER A 321 15.30 5.47 23.38
C SER A 321 15.77 4.75 24.65
N LEU A 322 15.49 3.45 24.78
CA LEU A 322 15.82 2.66 25.96
C LEU A 322 17.03 1.73 25.75
N PRO A 323 17.86 1.49 26.80
CA PRO A 323 18.99 0.58 26.70
C PRO A 323 18.62 -0.83 26.25
N GLN A 324 17.52 -1.38 26.76
CA GLN A 324 17.05 -2.72 26.42
C GLN A 324 16.65 -2.82 24.94
N GLY A 325 15.87 -1.86 24.42
CA GLY A 325 15.48 -1.86 23.01
C GLY A 325 16.67 -1.69 22.05
N ARG A 326 17.66 -0.85 22.40
CA ARG A 326 18.93 -0.78 21.65
C ARG A 326 19.66 -2.11 21.63
N LYS A 327 19.75 -2.79 22.78
CA LYS A 327 20.40 -4.10 22.88
C LYS A 327 19.71 -5.11 21.94
N MET A 328 18.39 -5.22 22.01
CA MET A 328 17.62 -6.14 21.15
C MET A 328 17.83 -5.85 19.66
N TYR A 329 17.80 -4.59 19.26
CA TYR A 329 18.05 -4.17 17.88
C TYR A 329 19.47 -4.54 17.39
N PHE A 330 20.50 -4.20 18.17
CA PHE A 330 21.88 -4.50 17.77
C PHE A 330 22.22 -5.99 17.84
N ASP A 331 21.60 -6.74 18.75
CA ASP A 331 21.71 -8.19 18.78
C ASP A 331 21.11 -8.78 17.50
N ALA A 332 19.89 -8.37 17.12
CA ALA A 332 19.27 -8.79 15.86
C ALA A 332 20.15 -8.45 14.65
N LEU A 333 20.72 -7.24 14.60
CA LEU A 333 21.60 -6.82 13.49
C LEU A 333 22.88 -7.67 13.40
N ARG A 334 23.48 -8.04 14.54
CA ARG A 334 24.65 -8.97 14.58
C ARG A 334 24.27 -10.37 14.14
N THR A 335 23.13 -10.89 14.59
CA THR A 335 22.60 -12.19 14.16
C THR A 335 22.37 -12.21 12.65
N LEU A 336 21.73 -11.18 12.09
CA LEU A 336 21.52 -11.08 10.65
C LEU A 336 22.83 -11.04 9.86
N LEU A 337 23.84 -10.30 10.33
CA LEU A 337 25.15 -10.29 9.67
C LEU A 337 25.84 -11.66 9.71
N THR A 338 25.60 -12.45 10.76
CA THR A 338 26.25 -13.75 10.94
C THR A 338 25.53 -14.84 10.16
N ASP A 339 24.20 -14.91 10.27
CA ASP A 339 23.42 -16.08 9.86
C ASP A 339 22.72 -15.89 8.50
N VAL A 340 22.35 -14.64 8.18
CA VAL A 340 21.51 -14.34 7.00
C VAL A 340 22.31 -13.71 5.87
N TRP A 341 23.10 -12.69 6.19
CA TRP A 341 23.91 -11.93 5.23
C TRP A 341 25.13 -12.74 4.81
N ASN A 342 24.98 -13.57 3.78
CA ASN A 342 26.10 -14.28 3.16
C ASN A 342 26.36 -13.67 1.79
N GLU A 343 27.39 -12.83 1.69
CA GLU A 343 27.72 -12.10 0.47
C GLU A 343 27.96 -13.02 -0.71
N GLY A 344 28.69 -14.13 -0.52
CA GLY A 344 28.97 -15.10 -1.57
C GLY A 344 27.69 -15.70 -2.14
N ALA A 345 26.78 -16.13 -1.27
CA ALA A 345 25.49 -16.70 -1.68
C ALA A 345 24.58 -15.67 -2.37
N ILE A 346 24.50 -14.44 -1.84
CA ILE A 346 23.69 -13.37 -2.44
C ILE A 346 24.25 -12.99 -3.82
N LEU A 347 25.57 -12.87 -3.96
CA LEU A 347 26.21 -12.58 -5.25
C LEU A 347 26.03 -13.71 -6.27
N ALA A 348 26.08 -14.97 -5.83
CA ALA A 348 25.79 -16.12 -6.68
C ALA A 348 24.33 -16.08 -7.18
N GLU A 349 23.38 -15.74 -6.31
CA GLU A 349 21.97 -15.62 -6.71
C GLU A 349 21.75 -14.45 -7.68
N ILE A 350 22.40 -13.30 -7.47
CA ILE A 350 22.39 -12.19 -8.43
C ILE A 350 22.90 -12.66 -9.81
N ASN A 351 23.93 -13.49 -9.86
CA ASN A 351 24.47 -14.00 -11.12
C ASN A 351 23.54 -15.02 -11.79
N ARG A 352 22.88 -15.88 -11.01
CA ARG A 352 21.83 -16.78 -11.52
C ARG A 352 20.67 -15.99 -12.14
N LEU A 353 20.18 -14.97 -11.42
CA LEU A 353 19.12 -14.08 -11.89
C LEU A 353 19.53 -13.30 -13.14
N ALA A 354 20.75 -12.77 -13.17
CA ALA A 354 21.28 -12.09 -14.35
C ALA A 354 21.23 -13.02 -15.58
N THR A 355 21.69 -14.27 -15.43
CA THR A 355 21.64 -15.27 -16.50
C THR A 355 20.21 -15.55 -16.97
N GLN A 356 19.27 -15.70 -16.04
CA GLN A 356 17.87 -15.97 -16.32
C GLN A 356 17.16 -14.79 -17.02
N LEU A 357 17.46 -13.56 -16.60
CA LEU A 357 16.70 -12.37 -16.98
C LEU A 357 17.32 -11.59 -18.15
N THR A 358 18.62 -11.69 -18.42
CA THR A 358 19.26 -11.00 -19.55
C THR A 358 18.54 -11.19 -20.90
N PRO A 359 18.23 -12.41 -21.36
CA PRO A 359 17.56 -12.58 -22.66
C PRO A 359 16.16 -11.96 -22.68
N VAL A 360 15.47 -11.99 -21.55
CA VAL A 360 14.13 -11.43 -21.39
C VAL A 360 14.14 -9.91 -21.42
N VAL A 361 15.03 -9.30 -20.63
CA VAL A 361 15.16 -7.84 -20.53
C VAL A 361 15.62 -7.25 -21.87
N ALA A 362 16.46 -7.96 -22.63
CA ALA A 362 16.85 -7.55 -23.97
C ALA A 362 15.67 -7.54 -24.96
N ALA A 363 14.64 -8.37 -24.73
CA ALA A 363 13.42 -8.42 -25.53
C ALA A 363 12.30 -7.51 -25.00
N ASP A 364 12.44 -6.95 -23.79
CA ASP A 364 11.45 -6.06 -23.18
C ASP A 364 11.47 -4.69 -23.89
N LEU A 365 10.45 -4.46 -24.72
CA LEU A 365 10.31 -3.22 -25.50
C LEU A 365 10.13 -2.01 -24.60
N TRP A 366 9.44 -2.12 -23.46
CA TRP A 366 9.35 -1.03 -22.50
C TRP A 366 10.76 -0.67 -22.03
N TYR A 367 11.55 -1.67 -21.63
CA TYR A 367 12.88 -1.42 -21.04
C TYR A 367 13.87 -0.83 -22.04
N THR A 368 13.85 -1.32 -23.27
CA THR A 368 14.76 -0.90 -24.33
C THR A 368 14.40 0.47 -24.94
N THR A 369 13.16 0.93 -24.78
CA THR A 369 12.67 2.19 -25.36
C THR A 369 12.35 3.28 -24.35
N ALA A 370 12.13 2.93 -23.08
CA ALA A 370 11.86 3.89 -22.00
C ALA A 370 13.10 4.75 -21.74
N LYS A 371 13.04 6.00 -22.19
CA LYS A 371 14.09 7.00 -21.93
C LYS A 371 13.88 7.64 -20.56
N ASP A 372 14.89 7.48 -19.70
CA ASP A 372 15.28 8.36 -18.59
C ASP A 372 14.15 8.80 -17.64
N TRP A 373 13.90 8.01 -16.58
CA TRP A 373 13.24 8.52 -15.36
C TRP A 373 14.11 8.28 -14.12
N GLU A 374 14.14 9.28 -13.22
CA GLU A 374 15.03 9.43 -12.05
C GLU A 374 16.53 9.68 -12.31
N GLY A 375 16.98 9.91 -13.54
CA GLY A 375 18.37 10.33 -13.79
C GLY A 375 19.42 9.27 -13.46
N ASN A 376 19.07 7.99 -13.53
CA ASN A 376 20.04 6.90 -13.44
C ASN A 376 20.00 6.08 -14.74
N PRO A 377 20.84 6.41 -15.74
CA PRO A 377 20.92 5.69 -17.00
C PRO A 377 21.79 4.44 -16.81
N ALA A 378 21.37 3.57 -15.90
CA ALA A 378 22.03 2.30 -15.70
C ALA A 378 21.21 1.25 -16.43
N ASP A 379 21.69 0.85 -17.61
CA ASP A 379 21.28 -0.40 -18.25
C ASP A 379 21.26 -1.56 -17.24
N PHE A 380 20.64 -2.68 -17.61
CA PHE A 380 20.36 -3.78 -16.70
C PHE A 380 21.64 -4.28 -16.02
N THR A 381 22.75 -4.32 -16.75
CA THR A 381 24.06 -4.73 -16.25
C THR A 381 24.59 -3.74 -15.21
N THR A 382 24.54 -2.44 -15.51
CA THR A 382 24.95 -1.38 -14.59
C THR A 382 24.10 -1.41 -13.31
N SER A 383 22.78 -1.59 -13.43
CA SER A 383 21.87 -1.68 -12.30
C SER A 383 22.14 -2.91 -11.42
N LEU A 384 22.41 -4.08 -12.02
CA LEU A 384 22.86 -5.26 -11.29
C LEU A 384 24.20 -5.01 -10.58
N ASN A 385 25.13 -4.30 -11.20
CA ASN A 385 26.42 -3.98 -10.59
C ASN A 385 26.27 -3.06 -9.38
N LEU A 386 25.31 -2.13 -9.39
CA LEU A 386 24.99 -1.33 -8.19
C LEU A 386 24.52 -2.22 -7.04
N VAL A 387 23.66 -3.21 -7.31
CA VAL A 387 23.21 -4.18 -6.29
C VAL A 387 24.38 -5.04 -5.79
N ARG A 388 25.26 -5.53 -6.70
CA ARG A 388 26.47 -6.29 -6.30
C ARG A 388 27.40 -5.47 -5.41
N ASN A 389 27.63 -4.20 -5.77
CA ASN A 389 28.49 -3.30 -5.01
C ASN A 389 27.90 -3.00 -3.63
N PHE A 390 26.59 -2.78 -3.55
CA PHE A 390 25.88 -2.70 -2.27
C PHE A 390 26.15 -3.94 -1.43
N VAL A 391 25.95 -5.15 -1.99
CA VAL A 391 26.14 -6.41 -1.26
C VAL A 391 27.54 -6.53 -0.66
N LYS A 392 28.57 -6.24 -1.47
CA LYS A 392 29.98 -6.29 -1.05
C LYS A 392 30.32 -5.29 0.05
N ALA A 393 29.77 -4.08 -0.01
CA ALA A 393 30.08 -3.03 0.95
C ALA A 393 29.33 -3.20 2.27
N ARG A 394 28.13 -3.82 2.24
CA ARG A 394 27.13 -3.64 3.28
C ARG A 394 27.56 -4.09 4.66
N ARG A 395 28.23 -5.24 4.78
CA ARG A 395 28.70 -5.73 6.09
C ARG A 395 29.58 -4.70 6.79
N SER A 396 30.53 -4.11 6.09
CA SER A 396 31.43 -3.11 6.67
C SER A 396 30.67 -1.84 7.10
N GLU A 397 29.66 -1.43 6.34
CA GLU A 397 28.80 -0.29 6.68
C GLU A 397 27.95 -0.56 7.91
N THR A 398 27.32 -1.74 7.96
CA THR A 398 26.51 -2.16 9.10
C THR A 398 27.36 -2.36 10.35
N GLN A 399 28.57 -2.91 10.22
CA GLN A 399 29.51 -3.03 11.34
C GLN A 399 29.88 -1.67 11.92
N ARG A 400 30.12 -0.64 11.09
CA ARG A 400 30.36 0.73 11.57
C ARG A 400 29.18 1.29 12.37
N ILE A 401 27.94 0.95 11.99
CA ILE A 401 26.73 1.35 12.72
C ILE A 401 26.65 0.64 14.08
N ILE A 402 27.04 -0.65 14.13
CA ILE A 402 27.10 -1.42 15.38
C ILE A 402 28.16 -0.89 16.32
N ASP A 403 29.35 -0.58 15.79
CA ASP A 403 30.50 -0.12 16.57
C ASP A 403 30.32 1.33 17.06
N ASN A 404 29.65 2.15 16.26
CA ASN A 404 29.40 3.57 16.53
C ASN A 404 27.90 3.89 16.44
N PRO A 405 27.08 3.38 17.38
CA PRO A 405 25.64 3.54 17.33
C PRO A 405 25.26 5.03 17.45
N PRO A 406 24.35 5.55 16.59
CA PRO A 406 23.92 6.93 16.68
C PRO A 406 23.38 7.29 18.06
N ASN A 407 23.72 8.48 18.56
CA ASN A 407 23.32 8.93 19.89
C ASN A 407 21.79 9.12 19.97
N TRP A 408 21.14 8.33 20.83
CA TRP A 408 19.70 8.38 21.05
C TRP A 408 19.19 9.72 21.62
N LYS A 409 20.02 10.45 22.38
CA LYS A 409 19.64 11.75 22.97
C LYS A 409 19.47 12.84 21.91
N ASN A 410 20.26 12.78 20.84
CA ASN A 410 20.16 13.73 19.72
C ASN A 410 18.91 13.47 18.86
N LEU A 411 18.33 12.28 18.93
CA LEU A 411 17.09 11.92 18.21
C LEU A 411 15.82 12.41 18.93
N LEU A 412 15.88 12.65 20.25
CA LEU A 412 14.79 13.25 21.03
C LEU A 412 14.81 14.79 21.00
N ALA A 413 15.97 15.40 20.74
CA ALA A 413 16.11 16.86 20.64
C ALA A 413 15.32 17.46 19.46
N THR A 414 14.97 16.67 18.46
CA THR A 414 14.09 17.06 17.34
C THR A 414 12.61 16.82 17.60
N GLY A 415 12.22 16.26 18.76
CA GLY A 415 10.82 15.88 19.05
C GLY A 415 10.29 16.25 20.45
N ARG A 416 11.12 16.81 21.34
CA ARG A 416 10.71 17.25 22.68
C ARG A 416 11.21 18.67 23.01
N LYS A 417 10.63 19.70 22.40
CA LYS A 417 10.42 20.95 23.16
C LYS A 417 9.14 20.78 23.98
N GLN A 418 9.29 20.17 25.16
CA GLN A 418 8.27 20.32 26.19
C GLN A 418 8.21 21.81 26.57
N ASN A 419 7.07 22.44 26.31
CA ASN A 419 6.74 23.76 26.85
C ASN A 419 6.73 23.69 28.38
N LYS A 420 7.86 23.98 29.01
CA LYS A 420 7.91 24.45 30.39
C LYS A 420 8.05 25.97 30.36
N GLY A 421 7.02 26.64 30.84
CA GLY A 421 7.09 28.04 31.28
C GLY A 421 6.48 29.05 30.31
N ASN A 422 5.20 29.36 30.51
CA ASN A 422 4.86 30.69 31.02
C ASN A 422 3.48 30.67 31.69
N LYS A 423 3.52 30.69 33.02
CA LYS A 423 2.43 31.21 33.85
C LYS A 423 2.39 32.73 33.63
N ALA A 424 1.43 33.18 32.85
CA ALA A 424 0.87 34.51 32.97
C ALA A 424 -0.64 34.34 32.84
N GLY A 425 -1.32 34.29 33.98
CA GLY A 425 -2.76 34.30 34.01
C GLY A 425 -3.27 35.67 33.57
N LEU A 426 -4.40 35.70 32.87
CA LEU A 426 -5.33 36.83 32.86
C LEU A 426 -6.70 36.34 32.35
N LYS A 427 -7.58 36.13 33.33
CA LYS A 427 -9.03 36.38 33.39
C LYS A 427 -9.88 36.13 32.13
N TYR A 428 -10.80 35.18 32.29
CA TYR A 428 -12.12 35.21 31.66
C TYR A 428 -12.83 36.53 31.99
N ASN A 429 -13.32 37.23 30.97
CA ASN A 429 -14.52 38.07 31.06
C ASN A 429 -15.19 38.12 29.69
N ASN A 430 -16.47 37.73 29.69
CA ASN A 430 -17.46 38.16 28.70
C ASN A 430 -17.58 39.68 28.78
N GLU A 431 -17.48 40.37 27.64
CA GLU A 431 -18.46 41.37 27.20
C GLU A 431 -18.03 42.01 25.86
N SER A 432 -19.06 42.22 25.06
CA SER A 432 -19.18 42.74 23.70
C SER A 432 -18.51 44.09 23.42
N SER A 433 -17.91 44.26 22.23
CA SER A 433 -18.28 45.33 21.26
C SER A 433 -17.35 45.41 20.03
N GLY A 434 -17.96 45.19 18.85
CA GLY A 434 -17.73 45.81 17.54
C GLY A 434 -16.32 46.06 16.98
N SER A 435 -15.97 45.33 15.90
CA SER A 435 -16.03 45.93 14.55
C SER A 435 -16.08 44.82 13.48
N GLU A 436 -17.16 44.86 12.69
CA GLU A 436 -17.49 43.91 11.63
C GLU A 436 -16.64 44.11 10.37
N GLY A 437 -16.02 43.03 9.91
CA GLY A 437 -15.43 42.89 8.57
C GLY A 437 -15.85 41.54 7.98
N ASN A 438 -16.95 41.56 7.25
CA ASN A 438 -17.78 40.43 6.83
C ASN A 438 -17.04 39.39 5.93
N LYS A 439 -16.79 38.17 6.45
CA LYS A 439 -16.46 36.97 5.65
C LYS A 439 -17.52 35.89 5.92
N ASN A 440 -18.59 35.91 5.13
CA ASN A 440 -19.65 34.89 5.17
C ASN A 440 -19.09 33.49 4.86
N THR A 441 -19.48 32.51 5.67
CA THR A 441 -19.09 31.10 5.50
C THR A 441 -19.81 30.46 4.30
N THR A 442 -19.15 29.52 3.60
CA THR A 442 -19.70 28.75 2.48
C THR A 442 -21.10 28.19 2.76
N GLN A 443 -21.35 27.71 3.99
CA GLN A 443 -22.62 27.14 4.39
C GLN A 443 -23.74 28.20 4.52
N GLN A 444 -23.42 29.40 5.01
CA GLN A 444 -24.38 30.52 5.05
C GLN A 444 -24.77 30.99 3.65
N GLN A 445 -23.83 30.94 2.70
CA GLN A 445 -24.13 31.28 1.31
C GLN A 445 -25.08 30.26 0.68
N VAL A 446 -24.82 28.95 0.84
CA VAL A 446 -25.71 27.90 0.34
C VAL A 446 -27.12 28.02 0.95
N GLU A 447 -27.23 28.14 2.27
CA GLU A 447 -28.52 28.26 2.95
C GLU A 447 -29.28 29.54 2.55
N GLY A 448 -28.58 30.66 2.35
CA GLY A 448 -29.19 31.90 1.85
C GLY A 448 -29.81 31.74 0.46
N TRP A 449 -29.12 31.04 -0.44
CA TRP A 449 -29.64 30.75 -1.78
C TRP A 449 -30.80 29.74 -1.76
N ILE A 450 -30.72 28.69 -0.94
CA ILE A 450 -31.81 27.71 -0.80
C ILE A 450 -33.07 28.35 -0.22
N ASN A 451 -32.93 29.24 0.78
CA ASN A 451 -34.07 29.97 1.32
C ASN A 451 -34.71 30.91 0.29
N TYR A 452 -33.89 31.61 -0.50
CA TYR A 452 -34.39 32.46 -1.58
C TYR A 452 -35.15 31.65 -2.65
N LEU A 453 -34.57 30.53 -3.10
CA LEU A 453 -35.18 29.66 -4.11
C LEU A 453 -36.50 29.02 -3.63
N ARG A 454 -36.67 28.84 -2.31
CA ARG A 454 -37.89 28.29 -1.72
C ARG A 454 -39.08 29.25 -1.79
N THR A 455 -38.83 30.56 -1.78
CA THR A 455 -39.87 31.59 -1.64
C THR A 455 -40.14 32.38 -2.91
N THR A 456 -39.46 32.07 -4.01
CA THR A 456 -39.54 32.82 -5.27
C THR A 456 -40.27 32.01 -6.36
N SER A 457 -40.83 32.68 -7.36
CA SER A 457 -41.47 31.98 -8.48
C SER A 457 -40.43 31.31 -9.39
N GLU A 458 -40.83 30.32 -10.18
CA GLU A 458 -39.94 29.60 -11.10
C GLU A 458 -39.19 30.52 -12.08
N SER A 459 -39.88 31.54 -12.62
CA SER A 459 -39.27 32.56 -13.49
C SER A 459 -38.21 33.39 -12.75
N GLN A 460 -38.44 33.71 -11.47
CA GLN A 460 -37.47 34.45 -10.66
C GLN A 460 -36.27 33.58 -10.24
N ALA A 461 -36.51 32.31 -9.92
CA ALA A 461 -35.45 31.33 -9.63
C ALA A 461 -34.53 31.14 -10.85
N HIS A 462 -35.12 31.03 -12.04
CA HIS A 462 -34.44 30.94 -13.34
C HIS A 462 -33.51 32.15 -13.56
N GLN A 463 -34.03 33.37 -13.39
CA GLN A 463 -33.23 34.59 -13.51
C GLN A 463 -32.11 34.67 -12.45
N ALA A 464 -32.39 34.20 -11.23
CA ALA A 464 -31.44 34.24 -10.14
C ALA A 464 -30.23 33.33 -10.35
N ILE A 465 -30.41 32.10 -10.85
CA ILE A 465 -29.29 31.18 -11.12
C ILE A 465 -28.49 31.58 -12.38
N GLN A 466 -29.06 32.39 -13.26
CA GLN A 466 -28.35 32.96 -14.39
C GLN A 466 -27.66 34.29 -14.07
N SER A 467 -27.95 34.86 -12.90
CA SER A 467 -27.40 36.15 -12.48
C SER A 467 -25.89 36.12 -12.31
N GLN A 468 -25.25 37.27 -12.49
CA GLN A 468 -23.82 37.46 -12.23
C GLN A 468 -23.46 37.13 -10.77
N LYS A 469 -24.42 37.34 -9.84
CA LYS A 469 -24.25 37.03 -8.41
C LYS A 469 -24.13 35.53 -8.15
N PHE A 470 -24.89 34.70 -8.87
CA PHE A 470 -24.75 33.23 -8.79
C PHE A 470 -23.48 32.76 -9.47
N ARG A 471 -23.18 33.27 -10.68
CA ARG A 471 -21.99 32.91 -11.46
C ARG A 471 -20.66 33.28 -10.78
N ALA A 472 -20.67 34.29 -9.91
CA ALA A 472 -19.50 34.71 -9.15
C ALA A 472 -19.21 33.84 -7.90
N LEU A 473 -20.10 32.89 -7.55
CA LEU A 473 -19.87 31.97 -6.43
C LEU A 473 -18.79 30.94 -6.76
N ASP A 474 -18.15 30.37 -5.75
CA ASP A 474 -17.27 29.21 -5.93
C ASP A 474 -18.03 28.03 -6.55
N SER A 475 -17.40 27.29 -7.47
CA SER A 475 -18.05 26.21 -8.21
C SER A 475 -18.60 25.10 -7.29
N LYS A 476 -17.99 24.89 -6.12
CA LYS A 476 -18.51 23.94 -5.11
C LYS A 476 -19.80 24.47 -4.46
N VAL A 477 -19.86 25.77 -4.17
CA VAL A 477 -21.06 26.45 -3.64
C VAL A 477 -22.20 26.40 -4.66
N GLN A 478 -21.89 26.69 -5.94
CA GLN A 478 -22.87 26.59 -7.02
C GLN A 478 -23.43 25.18 -7.16
N TRP A 479 -22.55 24.17 -7.14
CA TRP A 479 -22.96 22.76 -7.21
C TRP A 479 -23.86 22.38 -6.03
N GLU A 480 -23.48 22.74 -4.81
CA GLU A 480 -24.24 22.38 -3.60
C GLU A 480 -25.61 23.06 -3.55
N ILE A 481 -25.73 24.30 -4.04
CA ILE A 481 -27.03 24.98 -4.20
C ILE A 481 -27.91 24.24 -5.22
N LEU A 482 -27.37 23.90 -6.40
CA LEU A 482 -28.15 23.23 -7.45
C LEU A 482 -28.56 21.81 -7.05
N ASN A 483 -27.66 21.07 -6.40
CA ASN A 483 -27.96 19.70 -5.95
C ASN A 483 -28.98 19.69 -4.82
N ARG A 484 -28.87 20.63 -3.88
CA ARG A 484 -29.82 20.72 -2.78
C ARG A 484 -31.18 21.27 -3.24
N ALA A 485 -31.20 22.17 -4.22
CA ALA A 485 -32.44 22.58 -4.88
C ALA A 485 -33.11 21.41 -5.63
N LYS A 486 -32.32 20.52 -6.25
CA LYS A 486 -32.80 19.26 -6.88
C LYS A 486 -33.42 18.31 -5.86
N GLU A 487 -32.72 18.01 -4.77
CA GLU A 487 -33.21 17.14 -3.70
C GLU A 487 -34.51 17.67 -3.08
N LEU A 488 -34.59 18.99 -2.92
CA LEU A 488 -35.74 19.68 -2.35
C LEU A 488 -36.85 19.97 -3.38
N LYS A 489 -36.68 19.56 -4.65
CA LYS A 489 -37.63 19.81 -5.75
C LYS A 489 -38.08 21.28 -5.85
N LEU A 490 -37.14 22.21 -5.69
CA LEU A 490 -37.43 23.66 -5.76
C LEU A 490 -37.64 24.10 -7.21
N ASN A 491 -38.28 25.26 -7.39
CA ASN A 491 -38.77 25.85 -8.63
C ASN A 491 -37.66 26.09 -9.70
N LEU A 492 -37.03 25.03 -10.22
CA LEU A 492 -36.00 25.03 -11.26
C LEU A 492 -36.37 23.99 -12.32
N SER A 493 -36.19 24.34 -13.60
CA SER A 493 -36.52 23.45 -14.71
C SER A 493 -35.50 22.31 -14.89
N PHE A 494 -35.94 21.19 -15.47
CA PHE A 494 -35.11 20.00 -15.72
C PHE A 494 -33.89 20.28 -16.63
N GLU A 495 -33.98 21.23 -17.56
CA GLU A 495 -32.86 21.64 -18.43
C GLU A 495 -31.77 22.41 -17.67
N GLU A 496 -32.14 23.17 -16.63
CA GLU A 496 -31.19 23.93 -15.80
C GLU A 496 -30.48 23.03 -14.78
N MET A 497 -31.14 21.97 -14.34
CA MET A 497 -30.54 20.92 -13.50
C MET A 497 -29.43 20.13 -14.23
N ASN A 498 -29.37 20.22 -15.56
CA ASN A 498 -28.33 19.60 -16.39
C ASN A 498 -27.08 20.48 -16.60
N ILE A 499 -26.96 21.64 -15.93
CA ILE A 499 -25.73 22.43 -15.91
C ILE A 499 -24.54 21.63 -15.33
N ALA A 500 -24.80 20.65 -14.45
CA ALA A 500 -23.79 19.71 -13.93
C ALA A 500 -23.13 18.85 -15.03
N LYS A 501 -23.88 18.46 -16.08
CA LYS A 501 -23.34 17.76 -17.25
C LYS A 501 -22.41 18.66 -18.09
N LYS A 502 -22.73 19.95 -18.23
CA LYS A 502 -21.89 20.93 -18.96
C LYS A 502 -20.61 21.30 -18.20
N LEU A 503 -20.58 21.15 -16.88
CA LEU A 503 -19.40 21.40 -16.03
C LEU A 503 -18.47 20.18 -15.89
N GLY A 504 -18.69 19.10 -16.67
CA GLY A 504 -17.73 18.02 -16.82
C GLY A 504 -17.65 17.04 -15.64
N LEU A 505 -18.70 16.94 -14.82
CA LEU A 505 -18.80 15.94 -13.75
C LEU A 505 -19.78 14.84 -14.17
N LYS A 506 -19.28 13.60 -14.27
CA LYS A 506 -20.06 12.42 -14.67
C LYS A 506 -21.19 12.14 -13.69
N GLU A 507 -22.40 11.96 -14.22
CA GLU A 507 -23.49 11.26 -13.53
C GLU A 507 -23.10 9.80 -13.28
N LEU A 508 -23.36 9.32 -12.06
CA LEU A 508 -23.45 7.90 -11.77
C LEU A 508 -24.69 7.36 -12.51
N ARG A 509 -24.48 6.25 -13.22
CA ARG A 509 -25.44 5.62 -14.14
C ARG A 509 -26.81 5.44 -13.51
N GLU A 510 -27.84 5.79 -14.29
CA GLU A 510 -29.20 5.31 -14.13
C GLU A 510 -29.25 3.78 -14.11
N ASP A 511 -30.04 3.25 -13.18
CA ASP A 511 -30.27 1.84 -12.94
C ASP A 511 -30.66 1.08 -14.23
N ARG A 512 -29.80 0.14 -14.65
CA ARG A 512 -30.24 -0.93 -15.53
C ARG A 512 -30.94 -1.99 -14.68
N LYS A 513 -32.16 -2.28 -15.10
CA LYS A 513 -33.05 -3.40 -14.74
C LYS A 513 -32.38 -4.53 -13.94
N VAL A 514 -32.93 -4.75 -12.76
CA VAL A 514 -32.76 -5.93 -11.91
C VAL A 514 -33.01 -7.19 -12.75
N GLU A 515 -31.93 -7.90 -13.11
CA GLU A 515 -32.02 -9.36 -13.25
C GLU A 515 -32.17 -9.90 -11.83
N ASN A 516 -33.20 -10.72 -11.60
CA ASN A 516 -33.56 -11.21 -10.29
C ASN A 516 -32.38 -11.92 -9.64
N GLU A 517 -31.92 -11.39 -8.50
CA GLU A 517 -30.93 -12.04 -7.67
C GLU A 517 -31.45 -13.43 -7.25
N PRO A 518 -30.66 -14.51 -7.42
CA PRO A 518 -31.11 -15.84 -7.03
C PRO A 518 -31.48 -15.86 -5.55
N SER A 519 -32.62 -16.48 -5.25
CA SER A 519 -33.11 -16.64 -3.90
C SER A 519 -32.09 -17.36 -3.02
N LYS A 520 -32.19 -17.17 -1.70
CA LYS A 520 -31.31 -17.84 -0.72
C LYS A 520 -31.29 -19.36 -0.95
N ASP A 521 -32.44 -19.97 -1.24
CA ASP A 521 -32.52 -21.41 -1.49
C ASP A 521 -31.85 -21.83 -2.80
N GLU A 522 -31.91 -21.01 -3.85
CA GLU A 522 -31.16 -21.27 -5.10
C GLU A 522 -29.65 -21.19 -4.87
N LYS A 523 -29.19 -20.20 -4.10
CA LYS A 523 -27.78 -20.06 -3.70
C LYS A 523 -27.32 -21.24 -2.83
N LEU A 524 -28.13 -21.68 -1.88
CA LEU A 524 -27.84 -22.85 -1.04
C LEU A 524 -27.81 -24.15 -1.85
N LYS A 525 -28.72 -24.31 -2.81
CA LYS A 525 -28.80 -25.49 -3.66
C LYS A 525 -27.60 -25.58 -4.60
N ALA A 526 -27.14 -24.44 -5.12
CA ALA A 526 -25.88 -24.36 -5.87
C ALA A 526 -24.66 -24.78 -5.03
N LEU A 527 -24.58 -24.34 -3.76
CA LEU A 527 -23.53 -24.75 -2.81
C LEU A 527 -23.61 -26.25 -2.46
N TYR A 528 -24.81 -26.82 -2.38
CA TYR A 528 -25.01 -28.25 -2.12
C TYR A 528 -24.56 -29.10 -3.30
N ASP A 529 -24.98 -28.74 -4.51
CA ASP A 529 -24.57 -29.43 -5.74
C ASP A 529 -23.06 -29.34 -5.94
N LYS A 530 -22.44 -28.25 -5.47
CA LYS A 530 -21.00 -28.05 -5.43
C LYS A 530 -20.31 -28.98 -4.43
N MET A 531 -20.79 -29.06 -3.18
CA MET A 531 -20.23 -29.98 -2.18
C MET A 531 -20.27 -31.44 -2.65
N LEU A 532 -21.34 -31.86 -3.33
CA LEU A 532 -21.45 -33.22 -3.89
C LEU A 532 -20.50 -33.49 -5.06
N ARG A 533 -19.98 -32.46 -5.73
CA ARG A 533 -18.96 -32.61 -6.78
C ARG A 533 -17.55 -32.71 -6.22
N GLU A 534 -17.27 -32.03 -5.12
CA GLU A 534 -15.93 -31.90 -4.54
C GLU A 534 -15.60 -32.99 -3.52
N ASP A 535 -16.62 -33.61 -2.91
CA ASP A 535 -16.47 -34.67 -1.92
C ASP A 535 -17.29 -35.91 -2.34
N PRO A 536 -16.65 -36.89 -3.03
CA PRO A 536 -17.31 -38.12 -3.47
C PRO A 536 -17.92 -38.94 -2.32
N ASP A 537 -17.36 -38.84 -1.10
CA ASP A 537 -17.82 -39.60 0.06
C ASP A 537 -19.21 -39.12 0.51
N LEU A 538 -19.53 -37.83 0.36
CA LEU A 538 -20.88 -37.30 0.66
C LEU A 538 -21.95 -37.88 -0.26
N LYS A 539 -21.58 -38.18 -1.52
CA LYS A 539 -22.45 -38.81 -2.51
C LYS A 539 -22.65 -40.29 -2.20
N GLU A 540 -21.61 -40.99 -1.75
CA GLU A 540 -21.66 -42.40 -1.35
C GLU A 540 -22.51 -42.62 -0.09
N HIS A 541 -22.49 -41.67 0.86
CA HIS A 541 -23.27 -41.72 2.10
C HIS A 541 -24.70 -41.16 1.99
N SER A 542 -25.16 -40.78 0.78
CA SER A 542 -26.52 -40.26 0.53
C SER A 542 -26.93 -39.10 1.46
N VAL A 543 -25.99 -38.21 1.81
CA VAL A 543 -26.26 -37.06 2.70
C VAL A 543 -27.18 -36.07 1.98
N THR A 544 -28.28 -35.66 2.62
CA THR A 544 -29.33 -34.85 2.00
C THR A 544 -29.09 -33.34 2.14
N PHE A 545 -29.71 -32.55 1.25
CA PHE A 545 -29.68 -31.08 1.26
C PHE A 545 -30.05 -30.49 2.63
N GLU A 546 -31.08 -31.05 3.28
CA GLU A 546 -31.55 -30.59 4.58
C GLU A 546 -30.55 -30.87 5.71
N GLN A 547 -29.81 -31.99 5.64
CA GLN A 547 -28.77 -32.32 6.61
C GLN A 547 -27.57 -31.38 6.51
N LEU A 548 -27.28 -30.83 5.32
CA LEU A 548 -26.20 -29.87 5.09
C LEU A 548 -26.63 -28.40 5.13
N ARG A 549 -27.94 -28.10 5.12
CA ARG A 549 -28.48 -26.73 5.09
C ARG A 549 -27.83 -25.78 6.10
N PRO A 550 -27.63 -26.12 7.39
CA PRO A 550 -26.97 -25.21 8.34
C PRO A 550 -25.52 -24.86 7.96
N ARG A 551 -24.79 -25.81 7.36
CA ARG A 551 -23.41 -25.63 6.88
C ARG A 551 -23.39 -24.81 5.58
N LEU A 552 -24.32 -25.07 4.66
CA LEU A 552 -24.49 -24.31 3.43
C LEU A 552 -24.84 -22.85 3.72
N GLU A 553 -25.71 -22.60 4.70
CA GLU A 553 -26.04 -21.24 5.14
C GLU A 553 -24.85 -20.52 5.78
N HIS A 554 -23.96 -21.26 6.46
CA HIS A 554 -22.72 -20.69 6.98
C HIS A 554 -21.78 -20.29 5.83
N MET A 555 -21.58 -21.18 4.86
CA MET A 555 -20.75 -20.91 3.68
C MET A 555 -21.27 -19.72 2.87
N LEU A 556 -22.59 -19.64 2.66
CA LEU A 556 -23.21 -18.52 1.97
C LEU A 556 -22.98 -17.19 2.71
N ARG A 557 -23.10 -17.18 4.05
CA ARG A 557 -22.79 -16.00 4.86
C ARG A 557 -21.31 -15.61 4.80
N GLU A 558 -20.40 -16.58 4.73
CA GLU A 558 -18.97 -16.33 4.61
C GLU A 558 -18.64 -15.63 3.29
N ASP A 559 -19.17 -16.17 2.19
CA ASP A 559 -18.96 -15.67 0.83
C ASP A 559 -19.59 -14.28 0.60
N GLU A 560 -20.84 -14.07 1.02
CA GLU A 560 -21.51 -12.76 0.94
C GLU A 560 -20.74 -11.70 1.73
N ALA A 561 -20.19 -12.07 2.88
CA ALA A 561 -19.39 -11.16 3.66
C ALA A 561 -18.04 -10.85 2.96
N GLU A 562 -17.42 -11.79 2.22
CA GLU A 562 -16.12 -11.58 1.55
C GLU A 562 -16.24 -10.55 0.44
N ARG A 563 -17.32 -10.68 -0.34
CA ARG A 563 -17.75 -9.66 -1.30
C ARG A 563 -17.96 -8.30 -0.65
N GLY A 564 -18.42 -8.26 0.61
CA GLY A 564 -18.57 -7.04 1.41
C GLY A 564 -17.27 -6.34 1.82
N VAL A 565 -16.20 -7.07 2.12
CA VAL A 565 -14.88 -6.47 2.42
C VAL A 565 -14.23 -5.90 1.17
N GLU A 566 -14.33 -6.62 0.06
CA GLU A 566 -13.71 -6.18 -1.18
C GLU A 566 -14.29 -4.86 -1.70
N LYS A 567 -15.60 -4.65 -1.52
CA LYS A 567 -16.24 -3.38 -1.84
C LYS A 567 -15.70 -2.24 -0.96
N LYS A 568 -15.41 -2.50 0.31
CA LYS A 568 -14.85 -1.50 1.24
C LYS A 568 -13.38 -1.20 0.97
N ASP A 569 -12.57 -2.21 0.65
CA ASP A 569 -11.15 -2.04 0.26
C ASP A 569 -11.06 -1.12 -0.97
N ALA A 570 -11.90 -1.35 -1.98
CA ALA A 570 -11.94 -0.50 -3.18
C ALA A 570 -12.37 0.95 -2.86
N GLN A 571 -13.38 1.13 -2.00
CA GLN A 571 -13.86 2.46 -1.58
C GLN A 571 -12.82 3.24 -0.77
N ASN A 572 -12.11 2.58 0.16
CA ASN A 572 -11.08 3.21 0.98
C ASN A 572 -9.86 3.62 0.14
N GLU A 573 -9.39 2.73 -0.75
CA GLU A 573 -8.30 3.05 -1.69
C GLU A 573 -8.67 4.26 -2.57
N GLN A 574 -9.92 4.32 -3.07
CA GLN A 574 -10.44 5.44 -3.86
C GLN A 574 -10.56 6.74 -3.06
N GLN A 575 -10.99 6.68 -1.79
CA GLN A 575 -11.10 7.85 -0.91
C GLN A 575 -9.73 8.45 -0.56
N ASN A 576 -8.73 7.60 -0.31
CA ASN A 576 -7.36 8.03 -0.07
C ASN A 576 -6.76 8.69 -1.32
N ALA A 577 -6.96 8.09 -2.48
CA ALA A 577 -6.55 8.64 -3.77
C ALA A 577 -7.18 10.01 -4.07
N ALA A 578 -8.49 10.17 -3.82
CA ALA A 578 -9.21 11.42 -4.03
C ALA A 578 -8.71 12.52 -3.07
N THR A 579 -8.39 12.17 -1.83
CA THR A 579 -7.83 13.10 -0.84
C THR A 579 -6.48 13.63 -1.26
N ILE A 580 -5.59 12.74 -1.73
CA ILE A 580 -4.28 13.11 -2.28
C ILE A 580 -4.46 13.99 -3.52
N GLN A 581 -5.37 13.61 -4.44
CA GLN A 581 -5.61 14.35 -5.68
C GLN A 581 -6.09 15.78 -5.43
N LYS A 582 -7.04 15.95 -4.49
CA LYS A 582 -7.55 17.27 -4.12
C LYS A 582 -6.44 18.20 -3.62
N LYS A 583 -5.52 17.69 -2.80
CA LYS A 583 -4.38 18.46 -2.28
C LYS A 583 -3.39 18.86 -3.38
N VAL A 584 -3.14 17.95 -4.33
CA VAL A 584 -2.32 18.24 -5.52
C VAL A 584 -2.94 19.37 -6.34
N ASP A 585 -4.25 19.32 -6.56
CA ASP A 585 -4.96 20.35 -7.34
C ASP A 585 -5.00 21.71 -6.62
N GLU A 586 -5.08 21.73 -5.28
CA GLU A 586 -4.94 22.94 -4.47
C GLU A 586 -3.54 23.54 -4.56
N PHE A 587 -2.48 22.70 -4.51
CA PHE A 587 -1.11 23.16 -4.67
C PHE A 587 -0.83 23.73 -6.07
N LEU A 588 -1.35 23.08 -7.11
CA LEU A 588 -1.19 23.52 -8.50
C LEU A 588 -1.91 24.84 -8.81
N ARG A 589 -3.03 25.13 -8.14
CA ARG A 589 -3.73 26.42 -8.25
C ARG A 589 -2.88 27.60 -7.79
N GLU A 590 -1.88 27.38 -6.94
CA GLU A 590 -0.99 28.43 -6.47
C GLU A 590 0.23 28.68 -7.38
N ILE A 591 0.39 27.90 -8.47
CA ILE A 591 1.46 28.07 -9.46
C ILE A 591 0.90 27.84 -10.89
N PRO A 592 0.04 28.75 -11.41
CA PRO A 592 -0.73 28.51 -12.63
C PRO A 592 0.11 28.28 -13.90
N GLU A 593 1.33 28.84 -13.94
CA GLU A 593 2.30 28.61 -15.00
C GLU A 593 2.79 27.16 -15.07
N VAL A 594 2.86 26.48 -13.92
CA VAL A 594 3.25 25.06 -13.82
C VAL A 594 2.07 24.16 -14.15
N ALA A 595 0.86 24.53 -13.73
CA ALA A 595 -0.36 23.77 -14.01
C ALA A 595 -0.63 23.62 -15.52
N ARG A 596 -0.39 24.68 -16.31
CA ARG A 596 -0.53 24.66 -17.78
C ARG A 596 0.49 23.74 -18.47
N ASP A 597 1.74 23.74 -18.03
CA ASP A 597 2.80 22.90 -18.59
C ASP A 597 2.66 21.42 -18.18
N ILE A 598 2.16 21.14 -16.98
CA ILE A 598 1.91 19.77 -16.48
C ILE A 598 0.80 19.08 -17.28
N GLN A 599 -0.27 19.80 -17.63
CA GLN A 599 -1.33 19.29 -18.49
C GLN A 599 -0.83 18.94 -19.91
N ALA A 600 0.23 19.60 -20.38
CA ALA A 600 0.75 19.41 -21.72
C ALA A 600 1.74 18.22 -21.86
N GLN A 601 2.33 17.72 -20.77
CA GLN A 601 3.45 16.76 -20.87
C GLN A 601 3.31 15.43 -20.13
N ASN A 602 2.24 15.16 -19.36
CA ASN A 602 1.90 13.88 -18.70
C ASN A 602 2.97 13.21 -17.78
N ILE A 603 4.21 13.71 -17.75
CA ILE A 603 5.37 13.08 -17.12
C ILE A 603 5.75 13.81 -15.80
N ALA A 604 5.41 15.08 -15.62
CA ALA A 604 5.82 15.87 -14.46
C ALA A 604 4.90 15.77 -13.21
N ARG A 605 3.71 15.15 -13.33
CA ARG A 605 2.73 15.08 -12.23
C ARG A 605 3.21 14.22 -11.07
N GLU A 606 3.93 13.14 -11.37
CA GLU A 606 4.45 12.17 -10.39
C GLU A 606 5.55 12.77 -9.49
N ASN A 607 6.42 13.63 -10.04
CA ASN A 607 7.44 14.36 -9.26
C ASN A 607 6.82 15.42 -8.34
N LEU A 608 5.69 16.00 -8.74
CA LEU A 608 4.98 17.01 -7.96
C LEU A 608 4.33 16.39 -6.71
N GLU A 609 3.70 15.22 -6.86
CA GLU A 609 3.16 14.43 -5.75
C GLU A 609 4.26 14.10 -4.71
N TRP A 610 5.44 13.70 -5.20
CA TRP A 610 6.60 13.41 -4.36
C TRP A 610 7.11 14.63 -3.60
N MET A 611 7.17 15.79 -4.25
CA MET A 611 7.64 17.05 -3.63
C MET A 611 6.63 17.63 -2.61
N ILE A 612 5.33 17.44 -2.82
CA ILE A 612 4.28 17.83 -1.86
C ILE A 612 4.36 16.94 -0.62
N LEU A 613 4.48 15.61 -0.79
CA LEU A 613 4.69 14.69 0.33
C LEU A 613 5.96 15.03 1.13
N VAL A 614 7.06 15.35 0.46
CA VAL A 614 8.32 15.77 1.11
C VAL A 614 8.17 17.10 1.84
N GLY A 615 7.41 18.05 1.27
CA GLY A 615 7.11 19.35 1.88
C GLY A 615 6.26 19.24 3.16
N GLU A 616 5.24 18.36 3.16
CA GLU A 616 4.43 18.05 4.36
C GLU A 616 5.28 17.30 5.42
N THR A 617 6.17 16.39 4.99
CA THR A 617 7.12 15.73 5.92
C THR A 617 8.04 16.76 6.61
N ILE A 618 8.34 17.89 5.97
CA ILE A 618 9.11 19.00 6.55
C ILE A 618 8.22 19.85 7.49
N GLN A 619 6.94 20.07 7.16
CA GLN A 619 5.96 20.75 8.02
C GLN A 619 5.80 20.06 9.37
N GLU A 620 5.64 18.73 9.37
CA GLU A 620 5.47 17.92 10.58
C GLU A 620 6.74 17.86 11.43
N ARG A 621 7.92 18.04 10.80
CA ARG A 621 9.22 18.07 11.50
C ARG A 621 9.50 19.36 12.26
N GLU A 622 9.05 20.51 11.74
CA GLU A 622 9.46 21.81 12.29
C GLU A 622 8.43 22.45 13.22
N GLY A 623 7.19 21.96 13.28
CA GLY A 623 6.17 22.38 14.26
C GLY A 623 5.79 23.87 14.23
N HIS A 624 6.24 24.61 13.22
CA HIS A 624 6.05 26.06 13.08
C HIS A 624 5.53 26.40 11.68
N ALA A 625 4.44 27.17 11.60
CA ALA A 625 3.84 27.63 10.34
C ALA A 625 4.86 28.32 9.41
N SER A 626 5.88 28.99 9.96
CA SER A 626 6.94 29.65 9.19
C SER A 626 7.94 28.70 8.52
N GLY A 627 8.10 27.47 9.05
CA GLY A 627 8.92 26.42 8.43
C GLY A 627 8.24 25.81 7.21
N TYR A 628 6.92 25.59 7.32
CA TYR A 628 6.07 25.18 6.20
C TYR A 628 6.11 26.17 5.06
N ASP A 629 5.90 27.47 5.32
CA ASP A 629 5.90 28.48 4.27
C ASP A 629 7.26 28.59 3.56
N LYS A 630 8.36 28.42 4.29
CA LYS A 630 9.72 28.40 3.71
C LYS A 630 9.99 27.13 2.90
N ALA A 631 9.60 25.96 3.39
CA ALA A 631 9.73 24.69 2.67
C ALA A 631 8.87 24.70 1.40
N ARG A 632 7.64 25.22 1.50
CA ARG A 632 6.69 25.43 0.40
C ARG A 632 7.26 26.41 -0.63
N ALA A 633 7.83 27.53 -0.21
CA ALA A 633 8.48 28.48 -1.11
C ALA A 633 9.70 27.88 -1.83
N ARG A 634 10.54 27.09 -1.12
CA ARG A 634 11.69 26.38 -1.72
C ARG A 634 11.25 25.32 -2.72
N ALA A 635 10.20 24.56 -2.42
CA ALA A 635 9.60 23.59 -3.34
C ALA A 635 9.07 24.29 -4.60
N LYS A 636 8.35 25.41 -4.44
CA LYS A 636 7.89 26.25 -5.57
C LYS A 636 9.07 26.72 -6.44
N HIS A 637 10.16 27.16 -5.82
CA HIS A 637 11.35 27.63 -6.54
C HIS A 637 12.10 26.50 -7.27
N ALA A 638 12.31 25.35 -6.62
CA ALA A 638 12.94 24.18 -7.23
C ALA A 638 12.14 23.66 -8.44
N LEU A 639 10.81 23.72 -8.35
CA LEU A 639 9.92 23.30 -9.42
C LEU A 639 10.01 24.23 -10.65
N LYS A 640 10.07 25.55 -10.42
CA LYS A 640 10.30 26.54 -11.49
C LYS A 640 11.63 26.31 -12.21
N ILE A 641 12.71 26.07 -11.45
CA ILE A 641 14.03 25.77 -12.01
C ILE A 641 13.99 24.47 -12.84
N THR A 642 13.34 23.43 -12.30
CA THR A 642 13.23 22.13 -12.99
C THR A 642 12.50 22.26 -14.32
N LEU A 643 11.40 23.01 -14.35
CA LEU A 643 10.65 23.29 -15.59
C LEU A 643 11.47 24.09 -16.59
N GLU A 644 12.24 25.08 -16.14
CA GLU A 644 13.09 25.86 -17.04
C GLU A 644 14.20 25.01 -17.67
N VAL A 645 14.82 24.11 -16.88
CA VAL A 645 15.78 23.11 -17.39
C VAL A 645 15.12 22.16 -18.40
N MET A 646 13.88 21.73 -18.16
CA MET A 646 13.13 20.88 -19.08
C MET A 646 12.78 21.61 -20.39
N ARG A 647 12.34 22.86 -20.32
CA ARG A 647 12.08 23.72 -21.49
C ARG A 647 13.35 23.91 -22.32
N CYS A 648 14.49 24.20 -21.69
CA CYS A 648 15.78 24.27 -22.39
C CYS A 648 16.15 22.96 -23.08
N ARG A 649 15.93 21.80 -22.44
CA ARG A 649 16.18 20.48 -23.03
C ARG A 649 15.24 20.18 -24.20
N GLN A 650 13.98 20.59 -24.14
CA GLN A 650 13.03 20.44 -25.23
C GLN A 650 13.43 21.29 -26.44
N THR A 651 13.82 22.54 -26.22
CA THR A 651 14.38 23.41 -27.27
C THR A 651 15.63 22.80 -27.90
N GLN A 652 16.52 22.18 -27.10
CA GLN A 652 17.67 21.43 -27.64
C GLN A 652 17.25 20.20 -28.46
N ARG A 653 16.22 19.46 -28.05
CA ARG A 653 15.67 18.30 -28.79
C ARG A 653 15.06 18.72 -30.13
N GLU A 654 14.29 19.81 -30.16
CA GLU A 654 13.70 20.35 -31.38
C GLU A 654 14.77 20.87 -32.34
N THR A 655 15.78 21.58 -31.81
CA THR A 655 16.95 22.02 -32.59
C THR A 655 17.72 20.83 -33.18
N SER A 656 17.93 19.77 -32.39
CA SER A 656 18.62 18.55 -32.83
C SER A 656 17.81 17.77 -33.87
N ARG A 657 16.47 17.68 -33.70
CA ARG A 657 15.55 17.06 -34.68
C ARG A 657 15.51 17.85 -35.99
N ARG A 658 15.55 19.18 -35.93
CA ARG A 658 15.61 20.06 -37.11
C ARG A 658 16.95 19.90 -37.84
N ALA A 659 18.05 19.79 -37.10
CA ALA A 659 19.37 19.50 -37.67
C ALA A 659 19.45 18.09 -38.30
N LEU A 660 18.78 17.08 -37.73
CA LEU A 660 18.68 15.74 -38.31
C LEU A 660 17.80 15.68 -39.55
N ARG A 661 16.66 16.39 -39.57
CA ARG A 661 15.80 16.52 -40.75
C ARG A 661 16.52 17.18 -41.92
N ASN A 662 17.34 18.19 -41.66
CA ASN A 662 18.12 18.89 -42.69
C ASN A 662 19.35 18.11 -43.18
N ARG A 663 19.63 16.91 -42.63
CA ARG A 663 20.77 16.04 -43.03
C ARG A 663 20.34 14.76 -43.75
N LEU A 664 19.05 14.52 -43.94
CA LEU A 664 18.56 13.41 -44.76
C LEU A 664 18.44 13.89 -46.21
N PRO A 665 19.10 13.26 -47.19
CA PRO A 665 18.82 13.53 -48.60
C PRO A 665 17.41 13.00 -48.91
N GLU A 666 16.56 13.84 -49.48
CA GLU A 666 15.28 13.42 -50.07
C GLU A 666 15.56 12.33 -51.11
N ARG A 667 15.17 11.09 -50.81
CA ARG A 667 15.09 10.02 -51.81
C ARG A 667 13.65 9.97 -52.31
N HIS A 668 13.50 10.41 -53.56
CA HIS A 668 12.41 10.06 -54.46
C HIS A 668 12.38 8.57 -54.75
#